data_AF-A0A554SDB5-F1
#
_entry.id   AF-A0A554SDB5-F1
#
_cell.length_a   1.000
_cell.length_b   1.000
_cell.length_c   1.000
_cell.angle_alpha   90.00
_cell.angle_beta   90.00
_cell.angle_gamma   90.00
#
_symmetry.space_group_name_H-M   'P 1'
#
loop_
_entity.id
_entity.type
_entity.pdbx_description
1 polymer ?
#
loop_
_entity_poly.entity_id
_entity_poly.type
_entity_poly.pdbx_seq_one_letter_code
_entity_poly.pdbx_strand_id
1 'polypeptide(L)'
;MSTVVERERLSLDDSPTQLLRRLRGRPRIVALIGSGWSAGEAVISADPVRELRDWDAIDLAPSLDLHFGGGWIGSWGYRLAGDLEDLPGSPPRPVPQPALRVGFYDVVARRVEGQWWLEWLAGTPRHRIDALRESLASPSEVRASSLEPLRLSPGVEVHADAVHRTIEHIEAGDIFQANVCGRFETRLHGDALDAFCHGVEQLSPAYAAFVADDQGAIASWSPELFLRREGERVQTSPIKGTAPLDADPVRLTGSSKDRAENVMIVDLMRNDLGRVARPGSVEVPALTRLERHAVWHLVSDVTAQVSAPDSALLRATFPPGSVTGAPKIRAMQLLAAELETTGREAYTGAMGYVSPGRGMELNVTIRTLEVAADGRAWIGAGGGIVAASDPMAEVVECFDKVAPIAAAFGAALVDRPGHHGTPPVLVEPASAADSSRGVFTTVLVEDARPARLDEHVVRLAASGRELYGIDVGTEIRRAALAASSVTTGRRRLRVELHPDGRVETTIAPLDSAPESWVLDVHRLPGGLGAHKWVDRGALPDHAALLVDANDEVLETDRASFFAVFDDGVHTPPLDGRILPGTARAVVIEAARRHGFPIRERSMRLSELSQASEAFAVNALRGIVPVSSLGGVARWPVPGPVTRRLRGPEREPPPVARVEDVRLLVVDNEDSFVFNLVQYARELGAEASVVRSTVPLPDLAGFTHLLVSPGPGAPLDAGTSRAAVESAVAAGVPVLGVCLGHQVIGEFLGGTVRRADPVHGHPALVHHEGAGVLAGLPTPFAAARYHSLVVDDLPEEVEITARTASGIVMGLRHAGLGVEGVQFHPESILTSHGHAVISNFLRRPVRSGPVDSPRAG
;
A
#
# COMPACT_ATOMS: atom_id res chain seq x y z
N MET A 1 -29.64 -13.34 -25.50
CA MET A 1 -28.68 -12.92 -26.55
C MET A 1 -27.76 -14.09 -26.82
N SER A 2 -27.33 -14.29 -28.07
CA SER A 2 -26.34 -15.33 -28.38
C SER A 2 -24.98 -14.95 -27.77
N THR A 3 -24.21 -15.95 -27.34
CA THR A 3 -22.81 -15.82 -26.88
C THR A 3 -21.80 -16.27 -27.94
N VAL A 4 -22.27 -16.76 -29.08
CA VAL A 4 -21.45 -17.16 -30.23
C VAL A 4 -20.98 -15.91 -30.97
N VAL A 5 -19.67 -15.82 -31.25
CA VAL A 5 -19.08 -14.68 -31.97
C VAL A 5 -18.85 -15.03 -33.44
N GLU A 6 -19.25 -14.12 -34.32
CA GLU A 6 -18.88 -14.13 -35.73
C GLU A 6 -17.89 -12.98 -36.00
N ARG A 7 -16.93 -13.19 -36.90
CA ARG A 7 -15.90 -12.19 -37.19
C ARG A 7 -15.43 -12.19 -38.63
N GLU A 8 -15.03 -11.01 -39.09
CA GLU A 8 -14.45 -10.76 -40.41
C GLU A 8 -13.15 -9.99 -40.26
N ARG A 9 -12.12 -10.38 -41.02
CA ARG A 9 -10.85 -9.64 -41.05
C ARG A 9 -11.02 -8.37 -41.88
N LEU A 10 -10.59 -7.23 -41.34
CA LEU A 10 -10.58 -5.96 -42.06
C LEU A 10 -9.19 -5.71 -42.65
N SER A 11 -9.12 -5.41 -43.94
CA SER A 11 -7.88 -5.01 -44.63
C SER A 11 -7.59 -3.52 -44.40
N LEU A 12 -7.25 -3.17 -43.16
CA LEU A 12 -6.96 -1.81 -42.71
C LEU A 12 -5.60 -1.75 -42.02
N ASP A 13 -4.79 -0.75 -42.37
CA ASP A 13 -3.49 -0.48 -41.72
C ASP A 13 -3.58 0.68 -40.71
N ASP A 14 -4.78 1.23 -40.50
CA ASP A 14 -5.05 2.36 -39.60
C ASP A 14 -4.58 2.07 -38.16
N SER A 15 -4.02 3.10 -37.52
CA SER A 15 -3.87 3.13 -36.07
C SER A 15 -5.25 3.14 -35.38
N PRO A 16 -5.33 2.75 -34.09
CA PRO A 16 -6.55 2.89 -33.30
C PRO A 16 -7.19 4.29 -33.35
N THR A 17 -6.39 5.35 -33.29
CA THR A 17 -6.89 6.73 -33.32
C THR A 17 -7.35 7.17 -34.71
N GLN A 18 -6.72 6.68 -35.78
CA GLN A 18 -7.18 6.90 -37.15
C GLN A 18 -8.54 6.22 -37.38
N LEU A 19 -8.69 4.97 -36.97
CA LEU A 19 -9.96 4.25 -37.13
C LEU A 19 -11.10 4.89 -36.33
N LEU A 20 -10.82 5.33 -35.09
CA LEU A 20 -11.82 6.02 -34.25
C LEU A 20 -12.35 7.29 -34.91
N ARG A 21 -11.48 8.10 -35.53
CA ARG A 21 -11.88 9.34 -36.23
C ARG A 21 -12.85 9.10 -37.38
N ARG A 22 -12.85 7.91 -37.98
CA ARG A 22 -13.82 7.54 -39.04
C ARG A 22 -15.24 7.38 -38.53
N LEU A 23 -15.44 7.18 -37.22
CA LEU A 23 -16.77 7.09 -36.60
C LEU A 23 -17.38 8.44 -36.23
N ARG A 24 -16.72 9.56 -36.56
CA ARG A 24 -17.21 10.91 -36.23
C ARG A 24 -18.67 11.09 -36.68
N GLY A 25 -19.49 11.63 -35.77
CA GLY A 25 -20.91 11.90 -36.02
C GLY A 25 -21.84 10.71 -35.77
N ARG A 26 -21.31 9.52 -35.48
CA ARG A 26 -22.13 8.41 -34.98
C ARG A 26 -22.56 8.66 -33.53
N PRO A 27 -23.76 8.24 -33.11
CA PRO A 27 -24.20 8.40 -31.74
C PRO A 27 -23.50 7.41 -30.80
N ARG A 28 -23.23 7.85 -29.56
CA ARG A 28 -22.72 6.97 -28.49
C ARG A 28 -21.44 6.22 -28.89
N ILE A 29 -20.45 6.94 -29.42
CA ILE A 29 -19.13 6.38 -29.76
C ILE A 29 -18.42 5.93 -28.49
N VAL A 30 -17.79 4.75 -28.56
CA VAL A 30 -16.92 4.22 -27.51
C VAL A 30 -15.59 3.75 -28.09
N ALA A 31 -14.53 3.92 -27.32
CA ALA A 31 -13.22 3.38 -27.64
C ALA A 31 -12.47 2.98 -26.37
N LEU A 32 -11.84 1.80 -26.40
CA LEU A 32 -10.87 1.35 -25.42
C LEU A 32 -9.57 1.12 -26.17
N ILE A 33 -8.49 1.83 -25.82
CA ILE A 33 -7.21 1.80 -26.52
C ILE A 33 -6.07 1.72 -25.49
N GLY A 34 -5.06 0.91 -25.73
CA GLY A 34 -3.87 0.85 -24.88
C GLY A 34 -3.43 -0.59 -24.59
N SER A 35 -2.18 -0.74 -24.17
CA SER A 35 -1.56 -2.04 -23.89
C SER A 35 -2.05 -2.69 -22.60
N GLY A 36 -2.74 -1.96 -21.73
CA GLY A 36 -3.29 -2.48 -20.48
C GLY A 36 -4.50 -3.38 -20.67
N TRP A 37 -5.29 -3.20 -21.75
CA TRP A 37 -6.52 -3.95 -21.98
C TRP A 37 -6.25 -5.41 -22.41
N SER A 38 -6.84 -6.36 -21.69
CA SER A 38 -6.80 -7.79 -22.04
C SER A 38 -7.61 -8.12 -23.32
N ALA A 39 -8.51 -7.22 -23.71
CA ALA A 39 -9.24 -7.30 -24.97
C ALA A 39 -8.35 -7.03 -26.20
N GLY A 40 -7.09 -6.60 -26.06
CA GLY A 40 -6.20 -6.30 -27.17
C GLY A 40 -5.93 -4.80 -27.31
N GLU A 41 -5.31 -4.41 -28.43
CA GLU A 41 -4.79 -3.04 -28.61
C GLU A 41 -5.89 -1.98 -28.73
N ALA A 42 -7.06 -2.36 -29.28
CA ALA A 42 -8.20 -1.48 -29.41
C ALA A 42 -9.53 -2.23 -29.49
N VAL A 43 -10.58 -1.65 -28.90
CA VAL A 43 -12.00 -1.99 -29.13
C VAL A 43 -12.76 -0.69 -29.39
N ILE A 44 -13.42 -0.59 -30.54
CA ILE A 44 -14.11 0.62 -30.99
C ILE A 44 -15.51 0.26 -31.48
N SER A 45 -16.52 1.04 -31.09
CA SER A 45 -17.90 0.87 -31.56
C SER A 45 -18.73 2.14 -31.44
N ALA A 46 -19.96 2.10 -31.95
CA ALA A 46 -20.98 3.14 -31.84
C ALA A 46 -22.38 2.51 -31.89
N ASP A 47 -23.41 3.30 -31.59
CA ASP A 47 -24.83 2.92 -31.73
C ASP A 47 -25.27 1.71 -30.90
N PRO A 48 -25.23 1.78 -29.55
CA PRO A 48 -25.60 0.65 -28.70
C PRO A 48 -27.06 0.21 -28.91
N VAL A 49 -27.35 -1.08 -28.73
CA VAL A 49 -28.71 -1.64 -28.85
C VAL A 49 -29.56 -1.43 -27.60
N ARG A 50 -28.91 -1.20 -26.45
CA ARG A 50 -29.56 -0.90 -25.17
C ARG A 50 -28.59 -0.14 -24.28
N GLU A 51 -29.15 0.57 -23.31
CA GLU A 51 -28.39 1.29 -22.29
C GLU A 51 -28.57 0.60 -20.94
N LEU A 52 -27.51 0.61 -20.13
CA LEU A 52 -27.56 0.05 -18.78
C LEU A 52 -28.40 0.96 -17.89
N ARG A 53 -29.33 0.38 -17.13
CA ARG A 53 -30.28 1.13 -16.29
C ARG A 53 -30.04 0.96 -14.79
N ASP A 54 -29.51 -0.19 -14.41
CA ASP A 54 -29.22 -0.57 -13.04
C ASP A 54 -28.03 -1.55 -13.03
N TRP A 55 -27.55 -1.87 -11.83
CA TRP A 55 -26.41 -2.75 -11.62
C TRP A 55 -26.65 -4.20 -12.04
N ASP A 56 -27.88 -4.72 -11.92
CA ASP A 56 -28.15 -6.15 -12.14
C ASP A 56 -28.24 -6.47 -13.64
N ALA A 57 -28.62 -5.47 -14.45
CA ALA A 57 -28.62 -5.58 -15.91
C ALA A 57 -27.22 -5.81 -16.53
N ILE A 58 -26.14 -5.64 -15.76
CA ILE A 58 -24.77 -5.85 -16.23
C ILE A 58 -24.45 -7.33 -16.44
N ASP A 59 -25.14 -8.23 -15.74
CA ASP A 59 -24.81 -9.65 -15.72
C ASP A 59 -25.08 -10.31 -17.07
N LEU A 60 -24.04 -10.94 -17.63
CA LEU A 60 -24.10 -11.67 -18.89
C LEU A 60 -23.80 -13.15 -18.68
N ALA A 61 -24.43 -14.02 -19.47
CA ALA A 61 -24.08 -15.43 -19.51
C ALA A 61 -22.65 -15.58 -20.10
N PRO A 62 -21.75 -16.32 -19.45
CA PRO A 62 -20.39 -16.50 -19.96
C PRO A 62 -20.40 -17.31 -21.26
N SER A 63 -19.43 -17.05 -22.13
CA SER A 63 -19.18 -17.78 -23.37
C SER A 63 -17.92 -18.65 -23.27
N LEU A 64 -17.94 -19.80 -23.93
CA LEU A 64 -16.72 -20.58 -24.19
C LEU A 64 -15.90 -20.02 -25.37
N ASP A 65 -16.54 -19.18 -26.19
CA ASP A 65 -15.87 -18.45 -27.25
C ASP A 65 -15.13 -17.25 -26.64
N LEU A 66 -13.79 -17.29 -26.68
CA LEU A 66 -12.92 -16.27 -26.11
C LEU A 66 -12.75 -15.04 -27.02
N HIS A 67 -13.53 -14.89 -28.08
CA HIS A 67 -13.58 -13.63 -28.84
C HIS A 67 -14.31 -12.52 -28.04
N PHE A 68 -14.17 -11.25 -28.46
CA PHE A 68 -14.81 -10.15 -27.74
C PHE A 68 -16.30 -10.09 -28.11
N GLY A 69 -16.60 -10.06 -29.42
CA GLY A 69 -17.94 -10.10 -30.00
C GLY A 69 -18.82 -8.87 -29.74
N GLY A 70 -18.96 -8.48 -28.48
CA GLY A 70 -19.76 -7.38 -27.99
C GLY A 70 -19.88 -7.41 -26.47
N GLY A 71 -20.60 -6.46 -25.90
CA GLY A 71 -20.78 -6.35 -24.47
C GLY A 71 -21.23 -4.98 -24.01
N TRP A 72 -21.33 -4.83 -22.69
CA TRP A 72 -21.46 -3.53 -22.05
C TRP A 72 -20.14 -2.79 -22.15
N ILE A 73 -20.13 -1.57 -22.68
CA ILE A 73 -18.95 -0.71 -22.77
C ILE A 73 -19.37 0.69 -22.33
N GLY A 74 -18.60 1.31 -21.44
CA GLY A 74 -18.93 2.67 -21.01
C GLY A 74 -18.26 3.15 -19.74
N SER A 75 -18.94 4.10 -19.08
CA SER A 75 -18.51 4.73 -17.83
C SER A 75 -19.55 4.59 -16.72
N TRP A 76 -19.06 4.18 -15.54
CA TRP A 76 -19.75 4.16 -14.25
C TRP A 76 -19.19 5.32 -13.41
N GLY A 77 -19.97 6.38 -13.23
CA GLY A 77 -19.57 7.57 -12.50
C GLY A 77 -19.58 7.38 -10.98
N TYR A 78 -18.78 8.18 -10.28
CA TYR A 78 -18.55 8.07 -8.84
C TYR A 78 -19.85 8.15 -8.02
N ARG A 79 -20.81 8.95 -8.47
CA ARG A 79 -22.10 9.15 -7.77
C ARG A 79 -22.92 7.88 -7.58
N LEU A 80 -22.67 6.83 -8.36
CA LEU A 80 -23.32 5.53 -8.15
C LEU A 80 -22.96 4.90 -6.79
N ALA A 81 -21.94 5.42 -6.09
CA ALA A 81 -21.69 5.09 -4.68
C ALA A 81 -22.92 5.33 -3.79
N GLY A 82 -23.69 6.39 -4.06
CA GLY A 82 -24.89 6.71 -3.30
C GLY A 82 -26.06 5.73 -3.52
N ASP A 83 -25.98 4.88 -4.55
CA ASP A 83 -26.94 3.77 -4.74
C ASP A 83 -26.57 2.56 -3.86
N LEU A 84 -25.35 2.53 -3.32
CA LEU A 84 -24.78 1.40 -2.58
C LEU A 84 -24.66 1.68 -1.08
N GLU A 85 -24.37 2.92 -0.70
CA GLU A 85 -24.10 3.32 0.68
C GLU A 85 -24.87 4.61 1.03
N ASP A 86 -25.17 4.79 2.31
CA ASP A 86 -25.86 5.99 2.82
C ASP A 86 -24.88 7.18 2.88
N LEU A 87 -24.94 8.02 1.85
CA LEU A 87 -24.07 9.17 1.65
C LEU A 87 -24.87 10.48 1.65
N PRO A 88 -24.31 11.57 2.22
CA PRO A 88 -24.92 12.88 2.14
C PRO A 88 -25.00 13.36 0.68
N GLY A 89 -25.83 14.39 0.44
CA GLY A 89 -25.96 14.99 -0.88
C GLY A 89 -24.62 15.48 -1.41
N SER A 90 -24.26 15.12 -2.64
CA SER A 90 -22.94 15.47 -3.18
C SER A 90 -22.81 16.98 -3.46
N PRO A 91 -21.58 17.53 -3.41
CA PRO A 91 -21.34 18.93 -3.74
C PRO A 91 -21.81 19.30 -5.17
N PRO A 92 -22.03 20.59 -5.45
CA PRO A 92 -22.60 21.02 -6.73
C PRO A 92 -21.68 20.72 -7.92
N ARG A 93 -22.33 20.57 -9.08
CA ARG A 93 -21.70 20.28 -10.38
C ARG A 93 -21.91 21.48 -11.30
N PRO A 94 -20.87 22.05 -11.92
CA PRO A 94 -21.03 23.16 -12.86
C PRO A 94 -21.89 22.75 -14.05
N VAL A 95 -21.68 21.52 -14.54
CA VAL A 95 -22.52 20.87 -15.53
C VAL A 95 -22.78 19.44 -15.09
N PRO A 96 -23.99 19.12 -14.61
CA PRO A 96 -24.38 17.77 -14.27
C PRO A 96 -24.16 16.77 -15.41
N GLN A 97 -23.39 15.71 -15.18
CA GLN A 97 -23.19 14.61 -16.13
C GLN A 97 -24.02 13.36 -15.71
N PRO A 98 -24.46 12.50 -16.65
CA PRO A 98 -25.06 11.21 -16.30
C PRO A 98 -24.10 10.35 -15.46
N ALA A 99 -24.62 9.73 -14.40
CA ALA A 99 -23.86 8.80 -13.57
C ALA A 99 -23.56 7.47 -14.29
N LEU A 100 -24.37 7.10 -15.28
CA LEU A 100 -24.16 5.95 -16.15
C LEU A 100 -24.12 6.41 -17.61
N ARG A 101 -23.04 6.06 -18.31
CA ARG A 101 -22.92 6.18 -19.77
C ARG A 101 -22.43 4.85 -20.32
N VAL A 102 -23.27 3.82 -20.19
CA VAL A 102 -22.94 2.44 -20.57
C VAL A 102 -23.94 1.93 -21.59
N GLY A 103 -23.42 1.54 -22.76
CA GLY A 103 -24.21 0.95 -23.85
C GLY A 103 -23.85 -0.51 -24.05
N PHE A 104 -24.81 -1.32 -24.50
CA PHE A 104 -24.52 -2.67 -25.00
C PHE A 104 -24.27 -2.60 -26.50
N TYR A 105 -23.06 -2.97 -26.92
CA TYR A 105 -22.62 -2.98 -28.30
C TYR A 105 -22.53 -4.42 -28.79
N ASP A 106 -23.26 -4.76 -29.84
CA ASP A 106 -23.37 -6.09 -30.43
C ASP A 106 -22.52 -6.28 -31.70
N VAL A 107 -21.81 -5.21 -32.10
CA VAL A 107 -20.82 -5.17 -33.19
C VAL A 107 -19.65 -4.29 -32.73
N VAL A 108 -18.41 -4.73 -32.91
CA VAL A 108 -17.21 -3.96 -32.57
C VAL A 108 -16.13 -4.08 -33.64
N ALA A 109 -15.33 -3.03 -33.82
CA ALA A 109 -14.04 -3.12 -34.48
C ALA A 109 -12.96 -3.34 -33.41
N ARG A 110 -12.20 -4.42 -33.54
CA ARG A 110 -11.19 -4.83 -32.57
C ARG A 110 -9.84 -5.02 -33.23
N ARG A 111 -8.77 -4.51 -32.59
CA ARG A 111 -7.39 -4.72 -33.03
C ARG A 111 -6.66 -5.66 -32.08
N VAL A 112 -6.10 -6.72 -32.63
CA VAL A 112 -5.29 -7.71 -31.89
C VAL A 112 -4.11 -8.11 -32.75
N GLU A 113 -2.91 -8.08 -32.18
CA GLU A 113 -1.66 -8.47 -32.88
C GLU A 113 -1.46 -7.69 -34.20
N GLY A 114 -1.74 -6.38 -34.16
CA GLY A 114 -1.66 -5.48 -35.30
C GLY A 114 -2.81 -5.62 -36.32
N GLN A 115 -3.70 -6.61 -36.20
CA GLN A 115 -4.76 -6.89 -37.16
C GLN A 115 -6.14 -6.42 -36.70
N TRP A 116 -6.87 -5.74 -37.59
CA TRP A 116 -8.26 -5.35 -37.38
C TRP A 116 -9.26 -6.46 -37.73
N TRP A 117 -10.27 -6.58 -36.87
CA TRP A 117 -11.40 -7.49 -37.01
C TRP A 117 -12.70 -6.74 -36.75
N LEU A 118 -13.71 -7.02 -37.56
CA LEU A 118 -15.10 -6.70 -37.24
C LEU A 118 -15.67 -7.93 -36.55
N GLU A 119 -16.05 -7.82 -35.28
CA GLU A 119 -16.64 -8.91 -34.49
C GLU A 119 -18.09 -8.55 -34.14
N TRP A 120 -19.00 -9.54 -34.11
CA TRP A 120 -20.39 -9.36 -33.69
C TRP A 120 -20.96 -10.62 -33.04
N LEU A 121 -22.02 -10.46 -32.24
CA LEU A 121 -22.75 -11.58 -31.63
C LEU A 121 -23.69 -12.23 -32.66
N ALA A 122 -23.79 -13.56 -32.67
CA ALA A 122 -24.67 -14.25 -33.61
C ALA A 122 -26.14 -13.81 -33.42
N GLY A 123 -26.81 -13.52 -34.54
CA GLY A 123 -28.16 -12.93 -34.54
C GLY A 123 -28.18 -11.40 -34.54
N THR A 124 -27.04 -10.73 -34.48
CA THR A 124 -26.95 -9.29 -34.78
C THR A 124 -27.54 -9.01 -36.17
N PRO A 125 -28.50 -8.07 -36.30
CA PRO A 125 -29.08 -7.70 -37.59
C PRO A 125 -28.02 -7.20 -38.59
N ARG A 126 -28.09 -7.71 -39.82
CA ARG A 126 -27.10 -7.40 -40.87
C ARG A 126 -26.89 -5.90 -41.11
N HIS A 127 -27.96 -5.10 -41.06
CA HIS A 127 -27.89 -3.65 -41.24
C HIS A 127 -27.01 -2.94 -40.21
N ARG A 128 -26.87 -3.48 -38.98
CA ARG A 128 -25.98 -2.91 -37.94
C ARG A 128 -24.51 -3.18 -38.25
N ILE A 129 -24.22 -4.40 -38.69
CA ILE A 129 -22.89 -4.82 -39.14
C ILE A 129 -22.45 -3.96 -40.32
N ASP A 130 -23.33 -3.81 -41.31
CA ASP A 130 -23.07 -3.01 -42.51
C ASP A 130 -22.91 -1.52 -42.17
N ALA A 131 -23.74 -0.96 -41.27
CA ALA A 131 -23.62 0.44 -40.84
C ALA A 131 -22.27 0.76 -40.16
N LEU A 132 -21.77 -0.12 -39.29
CA LEU A 132 -20.45 0.07 -38.71
C LEU A 132 -19.36 -0.07 -39.79
N ARG A 133 -19.44 -1.09 -40.66
CA ARG A 133 -18.47 -1.29 -41.76
C ARG A 133 -18.39 -0.08 -42.69
N GLU A 134 -19.53 0.48 -43.08
CA GLU A 134 -19.61 1.69 -43.90
C GLU A 134 -18.97 2.90 -43.21
N SER A 135 -19.20 3.06 -41.90
CA SER A 135 -18.56 4.12 -41.11
C SER A 135 -17.04 3.95 -41.09
N LEU A 136 -16.53 2.73 -40.94
CA LEU A 136 -15.09 2.43 -40.97
C LEU A 136 -14.44 2.66 -42.35
N ALA A 137 -15.22 2.80 -43.42
CA ALA A 137 -14.73 3.16 -44.75
C ALA A 137 -14.63 4.68 -44.97
N SER A 138 -15.14 5.49 -44.04
CA SER A 138 -15.08 6.96 -44.11
C SER A 138 -13.63 7.49 -43.97
N PRO A 139 -13.30 8.67 -44.50
CA PRO A 139 -11.97 9.25 -44.34
C PRO A 139 -11.66 9.57 -42.87
N SER A 140 -10.43 9.27 -42.44
CA SER A 140 -9.91 9.70 -41.13
C SER A 140 -9.44 11.15 -41.22
N GLU A 141 -10.28 12.10 -40.80
CA GLU A 141 -9.94 13.52 -40.75
C GLU A 141 -9.51 13.95 -39.33
N VAL A 142 -8.32 14.53 -39.19
CA VAL A 142 -7.87 15.14 -37.93
C VAL A 142 -8.40 16.56 -37.82
N ARG A 143 -9.00 16.91 -36.68
CA ARG A 143 -9.37 18.31 -36.37
C ARG A 143 -8.53 18.83 -35.22
N ALA A 144 -8.15 20.10 -35.30
CA ALA A 144 -7.41 20.75 -34.22
C ALA A 144 -8.30 20.84 -32.96
N SER A 145 -7.71 20.48 -31.82
CA SER A 145 -8.31 20.67 -30.50
C SER A 145 -7.34 21.39 -29.58
N SER A 146 -7.82 22.35 -28.80
CA SER A 146 -7.01 23.03 -27.79
C SER A 146 -7.80 23.25 -26.51
N LEU A 147 -7.07 23.34 -25.39
CA LEU A 147 -7.63 23.67 -24.09
C LEU A 147 -7.26 25.10 -23.72
N GLU A 148 -8.20 25.83 -23.13
CA GLU A 148 -7.88 27.06 -22.41
C GLU A 148 -6.99 26.77 -21.18
N PRO A 149 -6.29 27.78 -20.62
CA PRO A 149 -5.54 27.60 -19.39
C PRO A 149 -6.38 26.95 -18.29
N LEU A 150 -5.82 25.95 -17.62
CA LEU A 150 -6.51 25.19 -16.59
C LEU A 150 -6.36 25.87 -15.23
N ARG A 151 -7.46 26.01 -14.50
CA ARG A 151 -7.48 26.62 -13.17
C ARG A 151 -8.05 25.66 -12.14
N LEU A 152 -7.34 25.46 -11.03
CA LEU A 152 -7.85 24.71 -9.89
C LEU A 152 -9.04 25.46 -9.28
N SER A 153 -10.19 24.79 -9.20
CA SER A 153 -11.41 25.22 -8.54
C SER A 153 -11.63 24.36 -7.30
N PRO A 154 -11.96 24.97 -6.15
CA PRO A 154 -12.27 26.40 -5.94
C PRO A 154 -11.02 27.30 -5.75
N GLY A 155 -9.83 26.71 -5.69
CA GLY A 155 -8.56 27.43 -5.58
C GLY A 155 -7.55 26.69 -4.71
N VAL A 156 -6.29 27.14 -4.76
CA VAL A 156 -5.17 26.58 -3.99
C VAL A 156 -5.45 26.58 -2.49
N GLU A 157 -5.82 27.74 -1.93
CA GLU A 157 -6.00 27.90 -0.49
C GLU A 157 -7.14 27.05 0.08
N VAL A 158 -8.26 26.95 -0.65
CA VAL A 158 -9.42 26.18 -0.22
C VAL A 158 -9.13 24.67 -0.30
N HIS A 159 -8.34 24.23 -1.29
CA HIS A 159 -7.91 22.84 -1.35
C HIS A 159 -6.92 22.52 -0.22
N ALA A 160 -5.97 23.42 0.08
CA ALA A 160 -5.06 23.27 1.22
C ALA A 160 -5.82 23.20 2.56
N ASP A 161 -6.85 24.03 2.75
CA ASP A 161 -7.72 23.98 3.93
C ASP A 161 -8.47 22.65 4.05
N ALA A 162 -8.99 22.11 2.94
CA ALA A 162 -9.61 20.78 2.94
C ALA A 162 -8.63 19.66 3.34
N VAL A 163 -7.36 19.76 2.91
CA VAL A 163 -6.31 18.84 3.36
C VAL A 163 -6.05 18.97 4.85
N HIS A 164 -5.93 20.20 5.37
CA HIS A 164 -5.73 20.44 6.79
C HIS A 164 -6.88 19.89 7.64
N ARG A 165 -8.14 20.16 7.26
CA ARG A 165 -9.33 19.61 7.94
C ARG A 165 -9.36 18.08 7.89
N THR A 166 -8.91 17.48 6.79
CA THR A 166 -8.79 16.01 6.70
C THR A 166 -7.81 15.46 7.74
N ILE A 167 -6.68 16.15 7.97
CA ILE A 167 -5.73 15.78 9.03
C ILE A 167 -6.39 15.88 10.41
N GLU A 168 -7.18 16.92 10.68
CA GLU A 168 -7.94 17.05 11.95
C GLU A 168 -8.89 15.88 12.18
N HIS A 169 -9.60 15.42 11.13
CA HIS A 169 -10.45 14.22 11.20
C HIS A 169 -9.64 12.95 11.47
N ILE A 170 -8.45 12.83 10.90
CA ILE A 170 -7.55 11.70 11.16
C ILE A 170 -7.08 11.70 12.63
N GLU A 171 -6.70 12.87 13.15
CA GLU A 171 -6.31 13.04 14.55
C GLU A 171 -7.46 12.77 15.52
N ALA A 172 -8.69 13.12 15.13
CA ALA A 172 -9.89 12.83 15.90
C ALA A 172 -10.27 11.33 15.89
N GLY A 173 -9.72 10.54 14.96
CA GLY A 173 -10.05 9.13 14.79
C GLY A 173 -11.29 8.89 13.92
N ASP A 174 -11.79 9.90 13.21
CA ASP A 174 -12.92 9.76 12.28
C ASP A 174 -12.56 8.88 11.07
N ILE A 175 -11.33 8.98 10.60
CA ILE A 175 -10.81 8.27 9.43
C ILE A 175 -9.29 8.02 9.58
N PHE A 176 -8.75 7.10 8.79
CA PHE A 176 -7.32 6.85 8.67
C PHE A 176 -6.70 7.64 7.51
N GLN A 177 -7.48 7.79 6.44
CA GLN A 177 -7.08 8.45 5.19
C GLN A 177 -8.33 8.87 4.41
N ALA A 178 -8.27 10.00 3.70
CA ALA A 178 -9.22 10.34 2.64
C ALA A 178 -8.50 10.84 1.39
N ASN A 179 -9.04 10.55 0.22
CA ASN A 179 -8.51 11.04 -1.05
C ASN A 179 -9.22 12.34 -1.42
N VAL A 180 -8.67 13.50 -1.03
CA VAL A 180 -9.28 14.81 -1.25
C VAL A 180 -9.02 15.26 -2.69
N CYS A 181 -10.08 15.65 -3.42
CA CYS A 181 -9.98 16.07 -4.80
C CYS A 181 -10.40 17.52 -5.02
N GLY A 182 -9.77 18.14 -6.02
CA GLY A 182 -10.20 19.38 -6.66
C GLY A 182 -10.45 19.17 -8.15
N ARG A 183 -10.88 20.22 -8.82
CA ARG A 183 -11.16 20.21 -10.26
C ARG A 183 -10.39 21.31 -10.98
N PHE A 184 -9.71 20.95 -12.06
CA PHE A 184 -9.09 21.89 -12.97
C PHE A 184 -10.07 22.24 -14.09
N GLU A 185 -10.63 23.45 -14.06
CA GLU A 185 -11.60 23.93 -15.04
C GLU A 185 -10.91 24.53 -16.26
N THR A 186 -11.51 24.30 -17.44
CA THR A 186 -11.04 24.79 -18.73
C THR A 186 -12.21 24.82 -19.75
N ARG A 187 -11.90 25.17 -20.98
CA ARG A 187 -12.79 25.06 -22.14
C ARG A 187 -12.07 24.34 -23.25
N LEU A 188 -12.73 23.35 -23.84
CA LEU A 188 -12.28 22.69 -25.05
C LEU A 188 -12.75 23.48 -26.27
N HIS A 189 -11.81 23.82 -27.14
CA HIS A 189 -12.07 24.29 -28.50
C HIS A 189 -11.80 23.14 -29.47
N GLY A 190 -12.80 22.75 -30.27
CA GLY A 190 -12.72 21.61 -31.19
C GLY A 190 -13.59 20.43 -30.76
N ASP A 191 -13.28 19.24 -31.27
CA ASP A 191 -14.02 17.99 -31.02
C ASP A 191 -13.35 17.19 -29.88
N ALA A 192 -14.16 16.68 -28.95
CA ALA A 192 -13.68 15.84 -27.85
C ALA A 192 -13.07 14.51 -28.34
N LEU A 193 -13.52 14.01 -29.49
CA LEU A 193 -12.94 12.82 -30.12
C LEU A 193 -11.49 13.06 -30.54
N ASP A 194 -11.19 14.20 -31.16
CA ASP A 194 -9.82 14.55 -31.55
C ASP A 194 -8.95 14.84 -30.34
N ALA A 195 -9.50 15.47 -29.30
CA ALA A 195 -8.79 15.66 -28.04
C ALA A 195 -8.40 14.31 -27.41
N PHE A 196 -9.32 13.34 -27.37
CA PHE A 196 -9.03 11.98 -26.90
C PHE A 196 -7.91 11.32 -27.71
N CYS A 197 -8.01 11.31 -29.04
CA CYS A 197 -7.01 10.73 -29.92
C CYS A 197 -5.63 11.39 -29.75
N HIS A 198 -5.58 12.72 -29.66
CA HIS A 198 -4.35 13.46 -29.41
C HIS A 198 -3.72 13.07 -28.08
N GLY A 199 -4.51 12.96 -27.00
CA GLY A 199 -4.02 12.51 -25.71
C GLY A 199 -3.50 11.06 -25.73
N VAL A 200 -4.13 10.15 -26.48
CA VAL A 200 -3.62 8.78 -26.67
C VAL A 200 -2.24 8.80 -27.34
N GLU A 201 -2.09 9.60 -28.40
CA GLU A 201 -0.85 9.73 -29.18
C GLU A 201 0.29 10.37 -28.36
N GLN A 202 -0.01 11.35 -27.49
CA GLN A 202 1.00 12.05 -26.69
C GLN A 202 1.34 11.35 -25.36
N LEU A 203 0.35 10.74 -24.70
CA LEU A 203 0.51 10.20 -23.34
C LEU A 203 0.79 8.70 -23.31
N SER A 204 0.45 7.97 -24.38
CA SER A 204 0.60 6.50 -24.47
C SER A 204 0.10 5.75 -23.22
N PRO A 205 -1.15 5.97 -22.76
CA PRO A 205 -1.64 5.39 -21.51
C PRO A 205 -1.84 3.87 -21.59
N ALA A 206 -1.74 3.19 -20.45
CA ALA A 206 -2.08 1.78 -20.33
C ALA A 206 -3.58 1.54 -20.63
N TYR A 207 -4.46 2.38 -20.06
CA TYR A 207 -5.91 2.30 -20.23
C TYR A 207 -6.48 3.64 -20.73
N ALA A 208 -6.55 3.82 -22.05
CA ALA A 208 -7.38 4.88 -22.63
C ALA A 208 -8.81 4.41 -22.83
N ALA A 209 -9.78 5.23 -22.41
CA ALA A 209 -11.20 4.98 -22.62
C ALA A 209 -11.94 6.26 -23.04
N PHE A 210 -12.81 6.15 -24.04
CA PHE A 210 -13.63 7.23 -24.56
C PHE A 210 -15.10 6.84 -24.62
N VAL A 211 -15.97 7.73 -24.18
CA VAL A 211 -17.43 7.61 -24.31
C VAL A 211 -17.99 9.00 -24.64
N ALA A 212 -18.82 9.12 -25.68
CA ALA A 212 -19.44 10.40 -26.04
C ALA A 212 -20.91 10.25 -26.42
N ASP A 213 -21.77 11.17 -25.98
CA ASP A 213 -23.17 11.28 -26.39
C ASP A 213 -23.58 12.75 -26.59
N ASP A 214 -24.88 13.01 -26.70
CA ASP A 214 -25.45 14.35 -26.89
C ASP A 214 -25.25 15.29 -25.69
N GLN A 215 -24.93 14.77 -24.51
CA GLN A 215 -24.69 15.55 -23.29
C GLN A 215 -23.20 15.91 -23.11
N GLY A 216 -22.31 15.27 -23.85
CA GLY A 216 -20.86 15.51 -23.76
C GLY A 216 -20.02 14.26 -23.96
N ALA A 217 -18.76 14.32 -23.53
CA ALA A 217 -17.80 13.23 -23.68
C ALA A 217 -16.91 13.06 -22.45
N ILE A 218 -16.42 11.85 -22.26
CA ILE A 218 -15.42 11.48 -21.25
C ILE A 218 -14.23 10.89 -21.99
N ALA A 219 -13.07 11.53 -21.85
CA ALA A 219 -11.79 11.11 -22.43
C ALA A 219 -10.80 10.78 -21.30
N SER A 220 -10.60 9.49 -21.03
CA SER A 220 -9.76 8.99 -19.94
C SER A 220 -8.44 8.43 -20.46
N TRP A 221 -7.33 8.76 -19.80
CA TRP A 221 -5.98 8.22 -20.08
C TRP A 221 -5.36 7.64 -18.81
N SER A 222 -6.04 6.65 -18.23
CA SER A 222 -5.75 6.15 -16.88
C SER A 222 -4.55 5.19 -16.87
N PRO A 223 -3.73 5.24 -15.80
CA PRO A 223 -2.72 4.22 -15.54
C PRO A 223 -3.24 3.02 -14.72
N GLU A 224 -4.42 3.12 -14.10
CA GLU A 224 -4.80 2.25 -12.99
C GLU A 224 -5.94 1.28 -13.32
N LEU A 225 -5.71 -0.01 -13.05
CA LEU A 225 -6.72 -1.06 -13.16
C LEU A 225 -7.62 -1.06 -11.92
N PHE A 226 -8.92 -0.85 -12.11
CA PHE A 226 -9.90 -1.03 -11.05
C PHE A 226 -10.21 -2.52 -10.84
N LEU A 227 -10.66 -3.22 -11.89
CA LEU A 227 -11.01 -4.64 -11.80
C LEU A 227 -10.74 -5.33 -13.12
N ARG A 228 -10.18 -6.53 -13.08
CA ARG A 228 -10.17 -7.50 -14.18
C ARG A 228 -10.71 -8.82 -13.68
N ARG A 229 -11.65 -9.42 -14.41
CA ARG A 229 -12.23 -10.73 -14.14
C ARG A 229 -12.01 -11.66 -15.33
N GLU A 230 -11.28 -12.75 -15.10
CA GLU A 230 -11.06 -13.84 -16.05
C GLU A 230 -11.61 -15.14 -15.45
N GLY A 231 -12.80 -15.55 -15.90
CA GLY A 231 -13.54 -16.62 -15.26
C GLY A 231 -13.90 -16.27 -13.82
N GLU A 232 -13.41 -17.04 -12.85
CA GLU A 232 -13.60 -16.76 -11.42
C GLU A 232 -12.46 -15.94 -10.83
N ARG A 233 -11.33 -15.77 -11.53
CA ARG A 233 -10.19 -15.00 -11.02
C ARG A 233 -10.46 -13.51 -11.20
N VAL A 234 -10.41 -12.77 -10.10
CA VAL A 234 -10.50 -11.30 -10.08
C VAL A 234 -9.18 -10.71 -9.65
N GLN A 235 -8.76 -9.63 -10.29
CA GLN A 235 -7.59 -8.83 -9.94
C GLN A 235 -7.95 -7.36 -9.87
N THR A 236 -7.29 -6.66 -8.96
CA THR A 236 -7.26 -5.20 -8.89
C THR A 236 -5.83 -4.75 -8.60
N SER A 237 -5.43 -3.59 -9.11
CA SER A 237 -4.04 -3.13 -9.05
C SER A 237 -3.93 -1.65 -8.66
N PRO A 238 -4.08 -1.30 -7.37
CA PRO A 238 -4.02 0.08 -6.92
C PRO A 238 -2.64 0.69 -7.07
N ILE A 239 -2.61 2.00 -7.33
CA ILE A 239 -1.39 2.80 -7.43
C ILE A 239 -1.33 3.80 -6.28
N LYS A 240 -0.22 3.80 -5.54
CA LYS A 240 0.11 4.81 -4.52
C LYS A 240 1.58 5.21 -4.62
N GLY A 241 1.87 6.50 -4.44
CA GLY A 241 3.18 7.07 -4.74
C GLY A 241 3.42 7.22 -6.25
N THR A 242 3.82 8.42 -6.66
CA THR A 242 4.18 8.73 -8.04
C THR A 242 5.39 9.65 -8.06
N ALA A 243 6.36 9.36 -8.93
CA ALA A 243 7.53 10.22 -9.09
C ALA A 243 7.83 10.48 -10.58
N PRO A 244 8.33 11.68 -10.94
CA PRO A 244 8.86 11.97 -12.28
C PRO A 244 9.94 10.95 -12.70
N LEU A 245 10.08 10.68 -14.01
CA LEU A 245 11.01 9.66 -14.51
C LEU A 245 12.50 9.98 -14.28
N ASP A 246 12.84 11.25 -14.07
CA ASP A 246 14.17 11.76 -13.74
C ASP A 246 14.47 11.79 -12.24
N ALA A 247 13.48 11.54 -11.39
CA ALA A 247 13.68 11.35 -9.96
C ALA A 247 14.33 9.99 -9.66
N ASP A 248 15.13 9.93 -8.59
CA ASP A 248 15.69 8.68 -8.08
C ASP A 248 14.56 7.78 -7.53
N PRO A 249 14.27 6.63 -8.15
CA PRO A 249 13.18 5.74 -7.73
C PRO A 249 13.39 5.15 -6.33
N VAL A 250 14.62 5.15 -5.81
CA VAL A 250 14.91 4.68 -4.44
C VAL A 250 14.25 5.57 -3.39
N ARG A 251 14.04 6.86 -3.69
CA ARG A 251 13.31 7.77 -2.81
C ARG A 251 11.83 7.40 -2.71
N LEU A 252 11.22 6.98 -3.82
CA LEU A 252 9.81 6.58 -3.85
C LEU A 252 9.60 5.28 -3.05
N THR A 253 10.47 4.29 -3.21
CA THR A 253 10.39 3.02 -2.45
C THR A 253 10.77 3.16 -0.97
N GLY A 254 11.53 4.20 -0.61
CA GLY A 254 11.93 4.52 0.76
C GLY A 254 10.91 5.36 1.56
N SER A 255 9.88 5.90 0.91
CA SER A 255 8.88 6.78 1.54
C SER A 255 7.98 6.01 2.51
N SER A 256 8.00 6.39 3.80
CA SER A 256 7.12 5.81 4.81
C SER A 256 5.66 6.17 4.58
N LYS A 257 5.40 7.39 4.09
CA LYS A 257 4.07 7.88 3.71
C LYS A 257 3.45 7.02 2.62
N ASP A 258 4.15 6.89 1.48
CA ASP A 258 3.63 6.15 0.32
C ASP A 258 3.38 4.68 0.65
N ARG A 259 4.25 4.08 1.47
CA ARG A 259 4.06 2.70 1.94
C ARG A 259 2.83 2.57 2.85
N ALA A 260 2.62 3.50 3.77
CA ALA A 260 1.46 3.47 4.67
C ALA A 260 0.15 3.59 3.88
N GLU A 261 0.09 4.53 2.93
CA GLU A 261 -1.04 4.65 1.99
C GLU A 261 -1.28 3.37 1.21
N ASN A 262 -0.22 2.80 0.63
CA ASN A 262 -0.34 1.60 -0.18
C ASN A 262 -0.89 0.42 0.65
N VAL A 263 -0.37 0.22 1.86
CA VAL A 263 -0.86 -0.83 2.77
C VAL A 263 -2.34 -0.62 3.11
N MET A 264 -2.75 0.60 3.49
CA MET A 264 -4.16 0.91 3.81
C MET A 264 -5.08 0.56 2.66
N ILE A 265 -4.70 0.94 1.43
CA ILE A 265 -5.50 0.67 0.24
C ILE A 265 -5.52 -0.82 -0.12
N VAL A 266 -4.41 -1.53 0.06
CA VAL A 266 -4.38 -2.99 -0.16
C VAL A 266 -5.29 -3.70 0.84
N ASP A 267 -5.25 -3.37 2.13
CA ASP A 267 -6.14 -3.95 3.12
C ASP A 267 -7.61 -3.64 2.83
N LEU A 268 -7.92 -2.42 2.36
CA LEU A 268 -9.27 -2.04 1.92
C LEU A 268 -9.74 -2.90 0.74
N MET A 269 -8.87 -3.13 -0.25
CA MET A 269 -9.24 -3.88 -1.45
C MET A 269 -9.37 -5.38 -1.19
N ARG A 270 -8.57 -5.91 -0.27
CA ARG A 270 -8.77 -7.26 0.28
C ARG A 270 -10.13 -7.39 0.95
N ASN A 271 -10.54 -6.40 1.72
CA ASN A 271 -11.86 -6.37 2.36
C ASN A 271 -13.00 -6.32 1.35
N ASP A 272 -12.91 -5.41 0.38
CA ASP A 272 -13.93 -5.25 -0.67
C ASP A 272 -14.13 -6.56 -1.45
N LEU A 273 -13.04 -7.17 -1.93
CA LEU A 273 -13.10 -8.48 -2.58
C LEU A 273 -13.55 -9.58 -1.61
N GLY A 274 -13.12 -9.51 -0.35
CA GLY A 274 -13.46 -10.44 0.71
C GLY A 274 -14.96 -10.58 0.97
N ARG A 275 -15.78 -9.57 0.61
CA ARG A 275 -17.24 -9.62 0.69
C ARG A 275 -17.86 -10.70 -0.20
N VAL A 276 -17.24 -10.98 -1.35
CA VAL A 276 -17.79 -11.88 -2.39
C VAL A 276 -16.84 -13.01 -2.79
N ALA A 277 -15.60 -12.99 -2.31
CA ALA A 277 -14.58 -14.00 -2.60
C ALA A 277 -14.78 -15.30 -1.82
N ARG A 278 -14.34 -16.40 -2.42
CA ARG A 278 -14.19 -17.67 -1.71
C ARG A 278 -13.23 -17.51 -0.53
N PRO A 279 -13.54 -18.05 0.66
CA PRO A 279 -12.61 -18.01 1.80
C PRO A 279 -11.24 -18.59 1.45
N GLY A 280 -10.17 -17.92 1.88
CA GLY A 280 -8.79 -18.33 1.61
C GLY A 280 -8.27 -18.00 0.22
N SER A 281 -9.07 -17.34 -0.63
CA SER A 281 -8.65 -17.04 -2.01
C SER A 281 -8.13 -15.62 -2.23
N VAL A 282 -8.27 -14.73 -1.24
CA VAL A 282 -7.80 -13.33 -1.33
C VAL A 282 -6.30 -13.27 -1.06
N GLU A 283 -5.52 -12.92 -2.08
CA GLU A 283 -4.05 -12.93 -2.06
C GLU A 283 -3.48 -11.57 -2.48
N VAL A 284 -2.27 -11.25 -2.01
CA VAL A 284 -1.51 -10.05 -2.40
C VAL A 284 -0.21 -10.49 -3.08
N PRO A 285 -0.24 -10.86 -4.37
CA PRO A 285 0.94 -11.39 -5.07
C PRO A 285 2.07 -10.37 -5.24
N ALA A 286 1.77 -9.07 -5.19
CA ALA A 286 2.77 -8.01 -5.21
C ALA A 286 2.34 -6.85 -4.30
N LEU A 287 3.28 -6.35 -3.50
CA LEU A 287 3.10 -5.18 -2.65
C LEU A 287 4.17 -4.15 -2.98
N THR A 288 3.77 -2.95 -3.42
CA THR A 288 4.66 -1.81 -3.73
C THR A 288 5.72 -2.13 -4.80
N ARG A 289 5.34 -2.86 -5.85
CA ARG A 289 6.21 -3.11 -7.02
C ARG A 289 6.42 -1.79 -7.76
N LEU A 290 7.68 -1.40 -7.96
CA LEU A 290 8.02 -0.25 -8.78
C LEU A 290 7.77 -0.55 -10.26
N GLU A 291 6.94 0.27 -10.92
CA GLU A 291 6.67 0.19 -12.35
C GLU A 291 7.01 1.49 -13.07
N ARG A 292 7.52 1.34 -14.30
CA ARG A 292 7.90 2.45 -15.18
C ARG A 292 6.88 2.61 -16.30
N HIS A 293 6.17 3.73 -16.33
CA HIS A 293 5.32 4.15 -17.44
C HIS A 293 5.78 5.55 -17.93
N ALA A 294 4.86 6.49 -18.13
CA ALA A 294 5.19 7.91 -18.32
C ALA A 294 5.77 8.58 -17.06
N VAL A 295 5.57 7.95 -15.90
CA VAL A 295 6.13 8.29 -14.58
C VAL A 295 6.44 6.98 -13.82
N TRP A 296 7.13 7.05 -12.69
CA TRP A 296 7.30 5.93 -11.76
C TRP A 296 6.06 5.78 -10.88
N HIS A 297 5.60 4.54 -10.68
CA HIS A 297 4.46 4.18 -9.82
C HIS A 297 4.82 3.04 -8.87
N LEU A 298 4.29 3.05 -7.63
CA LEU A 298 4.24 1.82 -6.83
C LEU A 298 2.88 1.16 -7.03
N VAL A 299 2.91 -0.03 -7.60
CA VAL A 299 1.75 -0.84 -7.91
C VAL A 299 1.69 -2.01 -6.95
N SER A 300 0.52 -2.25 -6.38
CA SER A 300 0.22 -3.47 -5.64
C SER A 300 -0.82 -4.26 -6.38
N ASP A 301 -0.84 -5.58 -6.21
CA ASP A 301 -1.82 -6.46 -6.84
C ASP A 301 -2.60 -7.19 -5.74
N VAL A 302 -3.93 -7.18 -5.82
CA VAL A 302 -4.81 -7.99 -4.97
C VAL A 302 -5.65 -8.89 -5.87
N THR A 303 -5.68 -10.18 -5.57
CA THR A 303 -6.39 -11.18 -6.38
C THR A 303 -7.33 -12.02 -5.54
N ALA A 304 -8.43 -12.48 -6.12
CA ALA A 304 -9.42 -13.32 -5.42
C ALA A 304 -10.08 -14.31 -6.39
N GLN A 305 -10.69 -15.38 -5.83
CA GLN A 305 -11.59 -16.27 -6.56
C GLN A 305 -13.04 -15.91 -6.23
N VAL A 306 -13.79 -15.41 -7.22
CA VAL A 306 -15.15 -14.89 -7.08
C VAL A 306 -16.11 -15.63 -8.02
N SER A 307 -17.05 -16.38 -7.44
CA SER A 307 -18.13 -17.04 -8.18
C SER A 307 -19.41 -16.20 -8.27
N ALA A 308 -19.49 -15.09 -7.52
CA ALA A 308 -20.61 -14.16 -7.57
C ALA A 308 -20.75 -13.50 -8.95
N PRO A 309 -21.96 -13.05 -9.35
CA PRO A 309 -22.17 -12.30 -10.58
C PRO A 309 -21.40 -10.96 -10.59
N ASP A 310 -21.23 -10.36 -11.77
CA ASP A 310 -20.48 -9.10 -11.93
C ASP A 310 -21.15 -7.95 -11.21
N SER A 311 -22.48 -7.93 -11.17
CA SER A 311 -23.28 -6.99 -10.37
C SER A 311 -22.91 -7.02 -8.88
N ALA A 312 -22.86 -8.20 -8.28
CA ALA A 312 -22.49 -8.38 -6.88
C ALA A 312 -21.03 -8.00 -6.61
N LEU A 313 -20.12 -8.34 -7.53
CA LEU A 313 -18.72 -7.94 -7.44
C LEU A 313 -18.56 -6.42 -7.46
N LEU A 314 -19.25 -5.73 -8.39
CA LEU A 314 -19.19 -4.26 -8.46
C LEU A 314 -19.82 -3.60 -7.23
N ARG A 315 -20.95 -4.09 -6.74
CA ARG A 315 -21.56 -3.57 -5.49
C ARG A 315 -20.63 -3.71 -4.29
N ALA A 316 -19.80 -4.76 -4.26
CA ALA A 316 -18.86 -5.00 -3.18
C ALA A 316 -17.61 -4.09 -3.24
N THR A 317 -17.19 -3.68 -4.43
CA THR A 317 -15.89 -3.01 -4.64
C THR A 317 -15.98 -1.56 -5.09
N PHE A 318 -17.14 -1.09 -5.56
CA PHE A 318 -17.33 0.25 -6.08
C PHE A 318 -17.66 1.28 -4.99
N PRO A 319 -17.15 2.52 -5.07
CA PRO A 319 -16.12 3.01 -6.00
C PRO A 319 -14.74 2.41 -5.73
N PRO A 320 -13.80 2.51 -6.69
CA PRO A 320 -12.44 2.01 -6.53
C PRO A 320 -11.79 2.54 -5.24
N GLY A 321 -11.24 1.63 -4.42
CA GLY A 321 -10.76 1.96 -3.07
C GLY A 321 -9.67 3.03 -3.05
N SER A 322 -8.76 3.02 -4.01
CA SER A 322 -7.61 3.95 -4.10
C SER A 322 -8.00 5.43 -4.21
N VAL A 323 -9.23 5.74 -4.63
CA VAL A 323 -9.70 7.12 -4.84
C VAL A 323 -10.78 7.54 -3.83
N THR A 324 -10.95 6.80 -2.74
CA THR A 324 -11.93 7.08 -1.69
C THR A 324 -11.25 7.48 -0.38
N GLY A 325 -10.93 6.50 0.48
CA GLY A 325 -10.38 6.67 1.81
C GLY A 325 -10.67 5.43 2.67
N ALA A 326 -10.23 5.46 3.92
CA ALA A 326 -10.46 4.39 4.88
C ALA A 326 -10.76 5.00 6.27
N PRO A 327 -11.80 4.56 7.00
CA PRO A 327 -12.90 3.71 6.55
C PRO A 327 -13.69 4.29 5.36
N LYS A 328 -14.02 3.46 4.36
CA LYS A 328 -14.48 3.91 3.03
C LYS A 328 -15.75 4.75 3.13
N ILE A 329 -16.76 4.25 3.81
CA ILE A 329 -18.08 4.91 3.93
C ILE A 329 -17.90 6.27 4.62
N ARG A 330 -17.24 6.29 5.78
CA ARG A 330 -17.00 7.50 6.56
C ARG A 330 -16.18 8.54 5.79
N ALA A 331 -15.11 8.13 5.10
CA ALA A 331 -14.33 9.03 4.26
C ALA A 331 -15.19 9.64 3.15
N MET A 332 -16.03 8.86 2.47
CA MET A 332 -16.94 9.37 1.44
C MET A 332 -17.99 10.34 2.00
N GLN A 333 -18.48 10.11 3.22
CA GLN A 333 -19.40 11.02 3.89
C GLN A 333 -18.74 12.39 4.16
N LEU A 334 -17.51 12.42 4.68
CA LEU A 334 -16.76 13.65 4.94
C LEU A 334 -16.42 14.38 3.62
N LEU A 335 -15.94 13.63 2.62
CA LEU A 335 -15.66 14.17 1.29
C LEU A 335 -16.88 14.90 0.70
N ALA A 336 -18.05 14.28 0.76
CA ALA A 336 -19.27 14.84 0.21
C ALA A 336 -19.89 15.98 1.06
N ALA A 337 -19.81 15.89 2.40
CA ALA A 337 -20.46 16.85 3.28
C ALA A 337 -19.67 18.15 3.48
N GLU A 338 -18.33 18.08 3.47
CA GLU A 338 -17.54 19.15 4.04
C GLU A 338 -16.13 19.37 3.48
N LEU A 339 -15.47 18.35 2.90
CA LEU A 339 -14.09 18.49 2.41
C LEU A 339 -14.05 18.92 0.95
N GLU A 340 -14.95 18.42 0.11
CA GLU A 340 -15.00 18.78 -1.31
C GLU A 340 -16.08 19.80 -1.59
N THR A 341 -15.74 20.80 -2.41
CA THR A 341 -16.67 21.87 -2.81
C THR A 341 -17.29 21.62 -4.18
N THR A 342 -16.82 20.60 -4.90
CA THR A 342 -17.26 20.29 -6.26
C THR A 342 -17.51 18.79 -6.40
N GLY A 343 -18.67 18.42 -6.95
CA GLY A 343 -19.03 17.01 -7.12
C GLY A 343 -18.09 16.27 -8.07
N ARG A 344 -17.89 14.98 -7.81
CA ARG A 344 -17.20 14.06 -8.70
C ARG A 344 -18.20 13.44 -9.68
N GLU A 345 -17.84 13.47 -10.96
CA GLU A 345 -18.68 13.00 -12.07
C GLU A 345 -18.27 11.59 -12.51
N ALA A 346 -17.74 11.43 -13.73
CA ALA A 346 -17.08 10.21 -14.15
C ALA A 346 -15.75 10.03 -13.40
N TYR A 347 -15.07 11.14 -13.07
CA TYR A 347 -13.83 11.14 -12.29
C TYR A 347 -13.96 10.33 -11.00
N THR A 348 -12.97 9.47 -10.71
CA THR A 348 -12.93 8.49 -9.61
C THR A 348 -14.00 7.38 -9.65
N GLY A 349 -14.75 7.29 -10.74
CA GLY A 349 -15.55 6.13 -11.09
C GLY A 349 -14.73 5.06 -11.83
N ALA A 350 -15.38 4.36 -12.76
CA ALA A 350 -14.75 3.34 -13.58
C ALA A 350 -15.15 3.44 -15.06
N MET A 351 -14.28 2.99 -15.97
CA MET A 351 -14.55 2.85 -17.40
C MET A 351 -14.01 1.52 -17.93
N GLY A 352 -14.65 0.96 -18.96
CA GLY A 352 -14.20 -0.31 -19.55
C GLY A 352 -15.35 -1.12 -20.10
N TYR A 353 -15.30 -2.45 -19.92
CA TYR A 353 -16.28 -3.37 -20.50
C TYR A 353 -16.69 -4.54 -19.60
N VAL A 354 -17.85 -5.12 -19.94
CA VAL A 354 -18.29 -6.48 -19.57
C VAL A 354 -18.73 -7.21 -20.84
N SER A 355 -18.06 -8.31 -21.16
CA SER A 355 -18.24 -9.08 -22.40
C SER A 355 -18.44 -10.57 -22.09
N PRO A 356 -19.35 -11.29 -22.80
CA PRO A 356 -19.57 -12.71 -22.59
C PRO A 356 -18.30 -13.58 -22.71
N GLY A 357 -17.42 -13.26 -23.67
CA GLY A 357 -16.22 -14.05 -23.96
C GLY A 357 -14.94 -13.54 -23.29
N ARG A 358 -14.95 -12.29 -22.79
CA ARG A 358 -13.77 -11.61 -22.21
C ARG A 358 -13.93 -11.21 -20.74
N GLY A 359 -15.05 -11.55 -20.12
CA GLY A 359 -15.32 -11.20 -18.72
C GLY A 359 -15.48 -9.70 -18.54
N MET A 360 -15.00 -9.19 -17.40
CA MET A 360 -15.08 -7.77 -17.04
C MET A 360 -13.68 -7.18 -16.93
N GLU A 361 -13.48 -6.00 -17.47
CA GLU A 361 -12.26 -5.23 -17.25
C GLU A 361 -12.58 -3.73 -17.19
N LEU A 362 -12.18 -3.10 -16.09
CA LEU A 362 -12.48 -1.71 -15.78
C LEU A 362 -11.22 -1.01 -15.25
N ASN A 363 -10.92 0.18 -15.76
CA ASN A 363 -9.92 1.09 -15.22
C ASN A 363 -10.55 2.06 -14.21
N VAL A 364 -9.75 2.61 -13.30
CA VAL A 364 -10.16 3.75 -12.46
C VAL A 364 -10.20 5.00 -13.34
N THR A 365 -11.27 5.80 -13.28
CA THR A 365 -11.42 7.01 -14.10
C THR A 365 -10.64 8.18 -13.50
N ILE A 366 -9.33 8.17 -13.74
CA ILE A 366 -8.39 9.24 -13.38
C ILE A 366 -7.59 9.66 -14.62
N ARG A 367 -6.94 10.83 -14.57
CA ARG A 367 -6.31 11.44 -15.76
C ARG A 367 -7.33 11.58 -16.90
N THR A 368 -8.47 12.18 -16.56
CA THR A 368 -9.67 12.19 -17.40
C THR A 368 -10.09 13.62 -17.69
N LEU A 369 -10.30 13.92 -18.97
CA LEU A 369 -10.94 15.14 -19.44
C LEU A 369 -12.44 14.86 -19.63
N GLU A 370 -13.26 15.54 -18.86
CA GLU A 370 -14.72 15.52 -19.01
C GLU A 370 -15.16 16.78 -19.75
N VAL A 371 -15.98 16.62 -20.77
CA VAL A 371 -16.38 17.69 -21.70
C VAL A 371 -17.90 17.76 -21.76
N ALA A 372 -18.46 18.92 -21.43
CA ALA A 372 -19.87 19.21 -21.61
C ALA A 372 -20.20 19.54 -23.08
N ALA A 373 -21.47 19.36 -23.47
CA ALA A 373 -21.95 19.67 -24.82
C ALA A 373 -21.67 21.12 -25.28
N ASP A 374 -21.53 22.07 -24.36
CA ASP A 374 -21.23 23.48 -24.68
C ASP A 374 -19.74 23.84 -24.63
N GLY A 375 -18.86 22.83 -24.56
CA GLY A 375 -17.41 22.97 -24.59
C GLY A 375 -16.76 23.28 -23.25
N ARG A 376 -17.53 23.53 -22.17
CA ARG A 376 -16.92 23.55 -20.81
C ARG A 376 -16.30 22.19 -20.52
N ALA A 377 -15.11 22.18 -19.96
CA ALA A 377 -14.39 20.94 -19.70
C ALA A 377 -13.61 21.02 -18.39
N TRP A 378 -13.27 19.86 -17.85
CA TRP A 378 -12.49 19.81 -16.61
C TRP A 378 -11.73 18.50 -16.44
N ILE A 379 -10.73 18.56 -15.56
CA ILE A 379 -9.90 17.43 -15.15
C ILE A 379 -9.90 17.36 -13.62
N GLY A 380 -10.31 16.22 -13.06
CA GLY A 380 -10.20 15.97 -11.63
C GLY A 380 -8.77 15.59 -11.22
N ALA A 381 -8.32 16.07 -10.07
CA ALA A 381 -7.07 15.63 -9.44
C ALA A 381 -7.16 15.71 -7.92
N GLY A 382 -6.47 14.80 -7.24
CA GLY A 382 -6.46 14.69 -5.79
C GLY A 382 -5.38 13.73 -5.30
N GLY A 383 -5.18 13.67 -4.00
CA GLY A 383 -4.17 12.85 -3.33
C GLY A 383 -4.73 12.18 -2.08
N GLY A 384 -4.08 11.09 -1.66
CA GLY A 384 -4.39 10.44 -0.38
C GLY A 384 -3.81 11.25 0.76
N ILE A 385 -4.67 11.73 1.65
CA ILE A 385 -4.26 12.52 2.80
C ILE A 385 -4.08 11.59 4.01
N VAL A 386 -2.91 11.64 4.62
CA VAL A 386 -2.59 10.94 5.86
C VAL A 386 -2.16 11.95 6.93
N ALA A 387 -2.03 11.50 8.19
CA ALA A 387 -1.62 12.37 9.30
C ALA A 387 -0.29 13.13 9.07
N ALA A 388 0.60 12.59 8.23
CA ALA A 388 1.89 13.20 7.90
C ALA A 388 1.89 14.05 6.61
N SER A 389 0.72 14.27 5.99
CA SER A 389 0.60 15.08 4.78
C SER A 389 0.88 16.57 5.06
N ASP A 390 1.50 17.25 4.10
CA ASP A 390 1.67 18.71 4.10
C ASP A 390 0.63 19.34 3.16
N PRO A 391 -0.24 20.25 3.64
CA PRO A 391 -1.32 20.82 2.83
C PRO A 391 -0.89 21.39 1.48
N MET A 392 0.24 22.10 1.42
CA MET A 392 0.68 22.74 0.19
C MET A 392 1.37 21.74 -0.75
N ALA A 393 2.10 20.77 -0.21
CA ALA A 393 2.68 19.68 -0.99
C ALA A 393 1.59 18.86 -1.71
N GLU A 394 0.46 18.60 -1.05
CA GLU A 394 -0.69 17.88 -1.65
C GLU A 394 -1.36 18.70 -2.76
N VAL A 395 -1.44 20.02 -2.61
CA VAL A 395 -1.87 20.91 -3.71
C VAL A 395 -0.91 20.78 -4.89
N VAL A 396 0.40 20.88 -4.65
CA VAL A 396 1.42 20.73 -5.70
C VAL A 396 1.29 19.38 -6.41
N GLU A 397 1.04 18.30 -5.68
CA GLU A 397 0.81 16.97 -6.23
C GLU A 397 -0.39 16.93 -7.19
N CYS A 398 -1.48 17.66 -6.88
CA CYS A 398 -2.62 17.80 -7.79
C CYS A 398 -2.21 18.46 -9.12
N PHE A 399 -1.39 19.52 -9.08
CA PHE A 399 -0.85 20.14 -10.29
C PHE A 399 0.08 19.18 -11.05
N ASP A 400 0.92 18.42 -10.37
CA ASP A 400 1.82 17.44 -10.99
C ASP A 400 1.07 16.31 -11.69
N LYS A 401 -0.08 15.89 -11.15
CA LYS A 401 -0.96 14.90 -11.79
C LYS A 401 -1.62 15.40 -13.07
N VAL A 402 -1.90 16.71 -13.16
CA VAL A 402 -2.54 17.34 -14.35
C VAL A 402 -1.50 17.82 -15.38
N ALA A 403 -0.28 18.15 -14.95
CA ALA A 403 0.77 18.71 -15.80
C ALA A 403 1.05 17.92 -17.09
N PRO A 404 1.10 16.58 -17.11
CA PRO A 404 1.28 15.83 -18.36
C PRO A 404 0.17 16.08 -19.39
N ILE A 405 -1.09 16.16 -18.94
CA ILE A 405 -2.23 16.44 -19.83
C ILE A 405 -2.14 17.90 -20.32
N ALA A 406 -1.91 18.85 -19.41
CA ALA A 406 -1.76 20.26 -19.79
C ALA A 406 -0.66 20.45 -20.84
N ALA A 407 0.51 19.82 -20.64
CA ALA A 407 1.64 19.84 -21.56
C ALA A 407 1.28 19.23 -22.93
N ALA A 408 0.57 18.09 -22.95
CA ALA A 408 0.14 17.47 -24.20
C ALA A 408 -0.72 18.41 -25.06
N PHE A 409 -1.54 19.26 -24.45
CA PHE A 409 -2.38 20.24 -25.15
C PHE A 409 -1.75 21.64 -25.28
N GLY A 410 -0.51 21.82 -24.81
CA GLY A 410 0.14 23.14 -24.77
C GLY A 410 -0.60 24.17 -23.89
N ALA A 411 -1.41 23.70 -22.93
CA ALA A 411 -2.22 24.54 -22.06
C ALA A 411 -1.43 24.91 -20.79
N ALA A 412 -1.59 26.15 -20.33
CA ALA A 412 -0.97 26.61 -19.10
C ALA A 412 -1.74 26.13 -17.86
N LEU A 413 -1.02 25.79 -16.79
CA LEU A 413 -1.57 25.61 -15.45
C LEU A 413 -1.51 26.95 -14.71
N VAL A 414 -2.66 27.50 -14.35
CA VAL A 414 -2.77 28.80 -13.69
C VAL A 414 -2.64 28.64 -12.17
N ASP A 415 -1.98 29.60 -11.51
CA ASP A 415 -1.81 29.66 -10.05
C ASP A 415 -1.04 28.48 -9.43
N ARG A 416 -0.20 27.79 -10.22
CA ARG A 416 0.64 26.70 -9.71
C ARG A 416 1.59 27.21 -8.61
N PRO A 417 1.54 26.67 -7.37
CA PRO A 417 2.44 27.07 -6.31
C PRO A 417 3.92 26.81 -6.66
N GLY A 418 4.81 27.68 -6.18
CA GLY A 418 6.25 27.49 -6.30
C GLY A 418 6.72 26.28 -5.48
N HIS A 419 7.68 25.52 -6.02
CA HIS A 419 8.25 24.36 -5.33
C HIS A 419 9.11 24.83 -4.14
N HIS A 420 8.52 24.92 -2.95
CA HIS A 420 9.28 25.16 -1.72
C HIS A 420 9.88 23.83 -1.24
N GLY A 421 11.07 23.53 -1.73
CA GLY A 421 11.79 22.32 -1.36
C GLY A 421 13.09 22.20 -2.13
N THR A 422 14.06 23.06 -1.83
CA THR A 422 15.43 22.81 -2.26
C THR A 422 15.91 21.53 -1.56
N PRO A 423 16.25 20.46 -2.28
CA PRO A 423 16.94 19.34 -1.64
C PRO A 423 18.23 19.90 -1.03
N PRO A 424 18.63 19.48 0.19
CA PRO A 424 19.94 19.83 0.69
C PRO A 424 20.96 19.40 -0.36
N VAL A 425 21.78 20.35 -0.80
CA VAL A 425 22.94 20.06 -1.63
C VAL A 425 23.78 19.09 -0.81
N LEU A 426 23.91 17.85 -1.29
CA LEU A 426 24.89 16.92 -0.78
C LEU A 426 26.26 17.55 -1.05
N VAL A 427 26.82 18.20 -0.05
CA VAL A 427 28.23 18.53 -0.03
C VAL A 427 28.94 17.19 -0.03
N GLU A 428 29.71 16.87 -1.07
CA GLU A 428 30.58 15.70 -1.02
C GLU A 428 31.48 15.85 0.21
N PRO A 429 31.35 14.98 1.23
CA PRO A 429 32.26 15.05 2.35
C PRO A 429 33.63 14.58 1.85
N ALA A 430 34.65 15.42 2.02
CA ALA A 430 36.02 14.94 1.94
C ALA A 430 36.18 13.85 3.01
N SER A 431 36.38 12.60 2.59
CA SER A 431 36.73 11.50 3.48
C SER A 431 37.88 11.95 4.39
N ALA A 432 37.69 11.90 5.70
CA ALA A 432 38.72 12.23 6.68
C ALA A 432 39.92 11.25 6.65
N ALA A 433 39.78 10.12 5.94
CA ALA A 433 40.79 9.08 5.84
C ALA A 433 41.71 9.27 4.63
N ASP A 434 43.02 9.09 4.87
CA ASP A 434 44.05 9.13 3.83
C ASP A 434 43.94 7.91 2.89
N SER A 435 43.43 8.15 1.68
CA SER A 435 43.22 7.12 0.67
C SER A 435 44.51 6.48 0.16
N SER A 436 45.67 7.13 0.37
CA SER A 436 46.98 6.60 -0.02
C SER A 436 47.43 5.41 0.85
N ARG A 437 46.79 5.21 2.02
CA ARG A 437 47.11 4.10 2.93
C ARG A 437 46.42 2.79 2.59
N GLY A 438 45.52 2.79 1.61
CA GLY A 438 44.79 1.59 1.19
C GLY A 438 43.47 1.36 1.93
N VAL A 439 42.80 0.27 1.54
CA VAL A 439 41.54 -0.20 2.11
C VAL A 439 41.69 -1.63 2.60
N PHE A 440 40.84 -2.06 3.53
CA PHE A 440 40.93 -3.42 4.07
C PHE A 440 39.57 -4.08 4.28
N THR A 441 39.57 -5.40 4.42
CA THR A 441 38.43 -6.17 4.90
C THR A 441 38.85 -7.05 6.05
N THR A 442 37.88 -7.50 6.84
CA THR A 442 38.15 -8.37 7.98
C THR A 442 37.18 -9.54 7.95
N VAL A 443 37.74 -10.73 7.94
CA VAL A 443 37.05 -12.00 7.71
C VAL A 443 37.21 -12.85 8.97
N LEU A 444 36.10 -13.45 9.41
CA LEU A 444 36.14 -14.47 10.46
C LEU A 444 36.64 -15.77 9.83
N VAL A 445 37.63 -16.40 10.45
CA VAL A 445 38.08 -17.74 10.07
C VAL A 445 37.80 -18.68 11.22
N GLU A 446 37.07 -19.76 10.97
CA GLU A 446 36.77 -20.82 11.94
C GLU A 446 37.31 -22.14 11.40
N ASP A 447 38.29 -22.71 12.11
CA ASP A 447 38.91 -24.01 11.76
C ASP A 447 39.29 -24.10 10.27
N ALA A 448 40.13 -23.14 9.84
CA ALA A 448 40.62 -22.95 8.48
C ALA A 448 39.57 -22.55 7.42
N ARG A 449 38.33 -22.24 7.83
CA ARG A 449 37.25 -21.84 6.92
C ARG A 449 36.95 -20.34 7.06
N PRO A 450 37.30 -19.51 6.06
CA PRO A 450 36.91 -18.10 6.06
C PRO A 450 35.41 -17.98 5.80
N ALA A 451 34.67 -17.41 6.75
CA ALA A 451 33.25 -17.18 6.65
C ALA A 451 32.95 -16.08 5.62
N ARG A 452 32.03 -16.35 4.69
CA ARG A 452 31.51 -15.38 3.70
C ARG A 452 32.60 -14.68 2.89
N LEU A 453 33.66 -15.42 2.55
CA LEU A 453 34.82 -14.86 1.85
C LEU A 453 34.42 -14.15 0.55
N ASP A 454 33.49 -14.72 -0.21
CA ASP A 454 33.03 -14.15 -1.49
C ASP A 454 32.55 -12.71 -1.37
N GLU A 455 31.74 -12.43 -0.35
CA GLU A 455 31.16 -11.11 -0.14
C GLU A 455 32.20 -10.08 0.29
N HIS A 456 33.17 -10.52 1.10
CA HIS A 456 34.31 -9.70 1.48
C HIS A 456 35.21 -9.39 0.28
N VAL A 457 35.43 -10.36 -0.62
CA VAL A 457 36.19 -10.21 -1.86
C VAL A 457 35.49 -9.24 -2.81
N VAL A 458 34.19 -9.46 -3.06
CA VAL A 458 33.40 -8.60 -3.96
C VAL A 458 33.44 -7.14 -3.52
N ARG A 459 33.20 -6.88 -2.24
CA ARG A 459 33.21 -5.52 -1.70
C ARG A 459 34.60 -4.87 -1.75
N LEU A 460 35.64 -5.58 -1.33
CA LEU A 460 37.00 -5.03 -1.33
C LEU A 460 37.51 -4.79 -2.77
N ALA A 461 37.20 -5.70 -3.70
CA ALA A 461 37.53 -5.53 -5.12
C ALA A 461 36.75 -4.36 -5.74
N ALA A 462 35.49 -4.14 -5.36
CA ALA A 462 34.73 -2.97 -5.80
C ALA A 462 35.42 -1.67 -5.34
N SER A 463 35.86 -1.59 -4.08
CA SER A 463 36.65 -0.44 -3.60
C SER A 463 37.97 -0.28 -4.36
N GLY A 464 38.66 -1.37 -4.68
CA GLY A 464 39.88 -1.33 -5.50
C GLY A 464 39.66 -0.74 -6.90
N ARG A 465 38.57 -1.15 -7.57
CA ARG A 465 38.20 -0.63 -8.88
C ARG A 465 37.81 0.85 -8.83
N GLU A 466 37.01 1.23 -7.84
CA GLU A 466 36.50 2.59 -7.69
C GLU A 466 37.60 3.57 -7.30
N LEU A 467 38.46 3.22 -6.32
CA LEU A 467 39.48 4.14 -5.79
C LEU A 467 40.78 4.14 -6.61
N TYR A 468 41.18 2.99 -7.13
CA TYR A 468 42.52 2.80 -7.71
C TYR A 468 42.50 2.26 -9.15
N GLY A 469 41.31 1.97 -9.72
CA GLY A 469 41.20 1.44 -11.08
C GLY A 469 41.73 0.02 -11.26
N ILE A 470 41.87 -0.75 -10.19
CA ILE A 470 42.48 -2.09 -10.19
C ILE A 470 41.44 -3.18 -9.91
N ASP A 471 41.52 -4.30 -10.64
CA ASP A 471 40.71 -5.49 -10.39
C ASP A 471 41.57 -6.60 -9.79
N VAL A 472 41.35 -6.90 -8.51
CA VAL A 472 42.21 -7.77 -7.68
C VAL A 472 41.41 -8.84 -6.94
N GLY A 473 40.21 -9.16 -7.42
CA GLY A 473 39.31 -10.10 -6.74
C GLY A 473 39.91 -11.51 -6.58
N THR A 474 40.66 -11.98 -7.58
CA THR A 474 41.30 -13.30 -7.57
C THR A 474 42.47 -13.34 -6.58
N GLU A 475 43.26 -12.28 -6.53
CA GLU A 475 44.42 -12.09 -5.66
C GLU A 475 43.97 -12.03 -4.19
N ILE A 476 42.95 -11.22 -3.88
CA ILE A 476 42.35 -11.13 -2.54
C ILE A 476 41.87 -12.51 -2.07
N ARG A 477 41.12 -13.23 -2.93
CA ARG A 477 40.63 -14.57 -2.62
C ARG A 477 41.77 -15.54 -2.34
N ARG A 478 42.77 -15.58 -3.21
CA ARG A 478 43.92 -16.49 -3.09
C ARG A 478 44.70 -16.22 -1.80
N ALA A 479 44.99 -14.94 -1.52
CA ALA A 479 45.70 -14.53 -0.31
C ALA A 479 44.92 -14.90 0.95
N ALA A 480 43.60 -14.68 0.97
CA ALA A 480 42.77 -15.03 2.10
C ALA A 480 42.72 -16.54 2.39
N LEU A 481 42.54 -17.37 1.35
CA LEU A 481 42.51 -18.83 1.47
C LEU A 481 43.87 -19.40 1.92
N ALA A 482 44.96 -18.85 1.39
CA ALA A 482 46.31 -19.25 1.81
C ALA A 482 46.53 -18.94 3.29
N ALA A 483 46.17 -17.73 3.74
CA ALA A 483 46.32 -17.30 5.14
C ALA A 483 45.43 -18.09 6.11
N SER A 484 44.28 -18.63 5.68
CA SER A 484 43.37 -19.41 6.54
C SER A 484 43.73 -20.90 6.65
N SER A 485 44.45 -21.46 5.66
CA SER A 485 44.58 -22.91 5.39
C SER A 485 45.02 -23.82 6.55
N VAL A 486 45.74 -23.30 7.54
CA VAL A 486 46.34 -24.07 8.66
C VAL A 486 45.91 -23.56 10.04
N THR A 487 44.78 -22.88 10.12
CA THR A 487 44.34 -22.21 11.35
C THR A 487 43.34 -23.04 12.15
N THR A 488 43.44 -22.99 13.48
CA THR A 488 42.49 -23.62 14.41
C THR A 488 41.82 -22.59 15.29
N GLY A 489 40.56 -22.87 15.66
CA GLY A 489 39.71 -21.98 16.45
C GLY A 489 39.25 -20.74 15.67
N ARG A 490 38.66 -19.78 16.38
CA ARG A 490 38.17 -18.52 15.80
C ARG A 490 39.33 -17.54 15.64
N ARG A 491 39.57 -17.09 14.41
CA ARG A 491 40.64 -16.14 14.06
C ARG A 491 40.07 -14.95 13.30
N ARG A 492 40.73 -13.79 13.48
CA ARG A 492 40.50 -12.57 12.71
C ARG A 492 41.53 -12.51 11.58
N LEU A 493 41.08 -12.69 10.34
CA LEU A 493 41.89 -12.46 9.15
C LEU A 493 41.64 -11.04 8.64
N ARG A 494 42.67 -10.22 8.58
CA ARG A 494 42.67 -8.90 7.94
C ARG A 494 43.33 -9.02 6.57
N VAL A 495 42.66 -8.53 5.54
CA VAL A 495 43.18 -8.48 4.16
C VAL A 495 43.20 -7.03 3.73
N GLU A 496 44.38 -6.49 3.47
CA GLU A 496 44.61 -5.10 3.06
C GLU A 496 44.92 -5.05 1.56
N LEU A 497 44.36 -4.05 0.89
CA LEU A 497 44.63 -3.71 -0.50
C LEU A 497 45.29 -2.33 -0.52
N HIS A 498 46.54 -2.30 -0.99
CA HIS A 498 47.31 -1.09 -1.18
C HIS A 498 47.01 -0.45 -2.55
N PRO A 499 47.22 0.87 -2.74
CA PRO A 499 46.94 1.55 -4.01
C PRO A 499 47.71 1.02 -5.22
N ASP A 500 48.85 0.37 -5.01
CA ASP A 500 49.68 -0.27 -6.04
C ASP A 500 49.17 -1.68 -6.44
N GLY A 501 48.08 -2.13 -5.84
CA GLY A 501 47.48 -3.45 -6.04
C GLY A 501 48.08 -4.58 -5.23
N ARG A 502 49.05 -4.28 -4.33
CA ARG A 502 49.56 -5.27 -3.39
C ARG A 502 48.47 -5.67 -2.39
N VAL A 503 48.31 -6.98 -2.18
CA VAL A 503 47.41 -7.56 -1.17
C VAL A 503 48.23 -8.13 -0.02
N GLU A 504 47.99 -7.64 1.19
CA GLU A 504 48.64 -8.13 2.41
C GLU A 504 47.62 -8.78 3.35
N THR A 505 48.06 -9.81 4.08
CA THR A 505 47.20 -10.52 5.03
C THR A 505 47.83 -10.59 6.39
N THR A 506 47.02 -10.42 7.44
CA THR A 506 47.42 -10.61 8.83
C THR A 506 46.34 -11.40 9.53
N ILE A 507 46.73 -12.49 10.20
CA ILE A 507 45.80 -13.33 10.96
C ILE A 507 46.16 -13.35 12.45
N ALA A 508 45.15 -13.20 13.30
CA ALA A 508 45.32 -13.19 14.75
C ALA A 508 44.21 -14.02 15.44
N PRO A 509 44.44 -14.55 16.65
CA PRO A 509 43.34 -15.03 17.51
C PRO A 509 42.21 -14.01 17.62
N LEU A 510 40.96 -14.48 17.61
CA LEU A 510 39.80 -13.63 17.89
C LEU A 510 39.33 -13.87 19.32
N ASP A 511 39.36 -12.83 20.15
CA ASP A 511 38.82 -12.88 21.50
C ASP A 511 37.31 -13.15 21.50
N SER A 512 36.80 -13.67 22.62
CA SER A 512 35.36 -13.86 22.81
C SER A 512 34.60 -12.54 22.57
N ALA A 513 33.41 -12.65 22.00
CA ALA A 513 32.53 -11.50 21.87
C ALA A 513 32.13 -11.04 23.29
N PRO A 514 32.18 -9.74 23.59
CA PRO A 514 31.65 -9.24 24.86
C PRO A 514 30.14 -9.46 24.90
N GLU A 515 29.57 -9.55 26.12
CA GLU A 515 28.12 -9.66 26.29
C GLU A 515 27.37 -8.46 25.72
N SER A 516 27.94 -7.26 25.85
CA SER A 516 27.50 -6.04 25.19
C SER A 516 28.64 -5.04 24.98
N TRP A 517 28.37 -4.02 24.19
CA TRP A 517 29.19 -2.81 24.10
C TRP A 517 28.62 -1.66 24.90
N VAL A 518 29.53 -0.91 25.51
CA VAL A 518 29.30 0.44 26.03
C VAL A 518 29.96 1.38 25.02
N LEU A 519 29.18 2.30 24.47
CA LEU A 519 29.63 3.25 23.45
C LEU A 519 29.59 4.67 23.99
N ASP A 520 30.56 5.49 23.61
CA ASP A 520 30.44 6.95 23.72
C ASP A 520 30.07 7.56 22.36
N VAL A 521 29.62 8.82 22.35
CA VAL A 521 29.29 9.54 21.12
C VAL A 521 30.56 10.23 20.59
N HIS A 522 30.89 9.99 19.33
CA HIS A 522 31.99 10.67 18.64
C HIS A 522 31.49 11.36 17.37
N ARG A 523 31.65 12.68 17.31
CA ARG A 523 31.27 13.47 16.12
C ARG A 523 32.35 13.32 15.05
N LEU A 524 31.98 12.77 13.90
CA LEU A 524 32.81 12.64 12.72
C LEU A 524 32.01 13.10 11.49
N PRO A 525 32.04 14.40 11.15
CA PRO A 525 31.31 14.93 10.01
C PRO A 525 31.61 14.16 8.72
N GLY A 526 30.57 13.75 8.00
CA GLY A 526 30.69 12.94 6.77
C GLY A 526 31.02 11.45 6.99
N GLY A 527 31.31 11.02 8.22
CA GLY A 527 31.57 9.63 8.57
C GLY A 527 32.90 9.08 8.04
N LEU A 528 32.99 7.74 7.99
CA LEU A 528 34.13 7.03 7.40
C LEU A 528 33.97 6.81 5.89
N GLY A 529 32.77 7.05 5.34
CA GLY A 529 32.46 6.86 3.94
C GLY A 529 32.17 5.40 3.57
N ALA A 530 31.95 5.16 2.28
CA ALA A 530 31.59 3.85 1.72
C ALA A 530 32.75 2.82 1.70
N HIS A 531 33.95 3.19 2.15
CA HIS A 531 35.14 2.35 2.12
C HIS A 531 35.70 2.08 3.51
N LYS A 532 36.32 0.91 3.70
CA LYS A 532 36.94 0.53 4.96
C LYS A 532 38.43 0.86 4.93
N TRP A 533 38.76 2.10 5.26
CA TRP A 533 40.11 2.65 5.19
C TRP A 533 41.11 2.02 6.15
N VAL A 534 42.33 1.75 5.69
CA VAL A 534 43.46 1.37 6.56
C VAL A 534 43.80 2.51 7.53
N ASP A 535 43.65 3.75 7.08
CA ASP A 535 43.76 4.92 7.95
C ASP A 535 42.58 5.00 8.93
N ARG A 536 42.92 5.12 10.20
CA ARG A 536 41.96 5.07 11.32
C ARG A 536 42.24 6.20 12.33
N GLY A 537 43.06 7.18 11.97
CA GLY A 537 43.50 8.26 12.87
C GLY A 537 42.38 9.20 13.32
N ALA A 538 41.27 9.28 12.59
CA ALA A 538 40.12 10.12 12.92
C ALA A 538 39.19 9.50 13.99
N LEU A 539 39.47 8.28 14.44
CA LEU A 539 38.61 7.55 15.37
C LEU A 539 39.13 7.60 16.81
N PRO A 540 38.23 7.54 17.80
CA PRO A 540 38.63 7.54 19.19
C PRO A 540 39.27 6.22 19.62
N ASP A 541 40.05 6.27 20.70
CA ASP A 541 40.68 5.09 21.32
C ASP A 541 39.68 4.19 22.10
N HIS A 542 38.44 4.65 22.27
CA HIS A 542 37.36 3.91 22.92
C HIS A 542 36.29 3.48 21.90
N ALA A 543 35.40 2.56 22.28
CA ALA A 543 34.30 2.15 21.43
C ALA A 543 33.27 3.29 21.32
N ALA A 544 32.94 3.71 20.11
CA ALA A 544 32.10 4.88 19.89
C ALA A 544 31.06 4.67 18.79
N LEU A 545 29.91 5.30 18.98
CA LEU A 545 28.94 5.56 17.92
C LEU A 545 29.35 6.85 17.20
N LEU A 546 29.52 6.76 15.89
CA LEU A 546 29.84 7.89 15.04
C LEU A 546 28.56 8.63 14.67
N VAL A 547 28.60 9.96 14.78
CA VAL A 547 27.51 10.84 14.37
C VAL A 547 28.03 11.96 13.46
N ASP A 548 27.20 12.42 12.54
CA ASP A 548 27.51 13.53 11.64
C ASP A 548 27.43 14.89 12.38
N ALA A 549 27.79 15.98 11.70
CA ALA A 549 27.73 17.34 12.23
C ALA A 549 26.33 17.72 12.74
N ASN A 550 25.29 17.21 12.10
CA ASN A 550 23.88 17.47 12.44
C ASN A 550 23.29 16.46 13.45
N ASP A 551 24.14 15.73 14.18
CA ASP A 551 23.75 14.67 15.11
C ASP A 551 23.02 13.48 14.47
N GLU A 552 23.19 13.28 13.16
CA GLU A 552 22.69 12.08 12.48
C GLU A 552 23.57 10.88 12.82
N VAL A 553 22.95 9.78 13.22
CA VAL A 553 23.60 8.51 13.54
C VAL A 553 24.13 7.86 12.27
N LEU A 554 25.38 7.41 12.31
CA LEU A 554 26.07 6.77 11.19
C LEU A 554 26.31 5.28 11.47
N GLU A 555 27.50 4.94 11.95
CA GLU A 555 27.87 3.58 12.32
C GLU A 555 28.72 3.62 13.59
N THR A 556 29.08 2.48 14.16
CA THR A 556 30.11 2.47 15.19
C THR A 556 31.49 2.53 14.55
N ASP A 557 32.52 2.80 15.34
CA ASP A 557 33.91 2.72 14.88
C ASP A 557 34.21 1.41 14.10
N ARG A 558 33.55 0.29 14.41
CA ARG A 558 33.89 -1.05 13.91
C ARG A 558 32.73 -1.88 13.37
N ALA A 559 31.51 -1.36 13.37
CA ALA A 559 30.31 -2.14 13.10
C ALA A 559 29.16 -1.25 12.61
N SER A 560 28.24 -1.83 11.85
CA SER A 560 26.99 -1.15 11.51
C SER A 560 26.09 -1.09 12.75
N PHE A 561 25.42 0.05 12.96
CA PHE A 561 24.57 0.29 14.13
C PHE A 561 23.10 0.07 13.81
N PHE A 562 22.36 -0.49 14.77
CA PHE A 562 20.93 -0.74 14.70
C PHE A 562 20.28 -0.31 16.01
N ALA A 563 19.10 0.29 15.90
CA ALA A 563 18.24 0.63 17.02
C ALA A 563 16.82 0.09 16.77
N VAL A 564 16.16 -0.36 17.83
CA VAL A 564 14.79 -0.89 17.75
C VAL A 564 13.86 0.11 18.41
N PHE A 565 12.84 0.50 17.66
CA PHE A 565 11.76 1.37 18.09
C PHE A 565 10.46 0.60 18.08
N ASP A 566 9.38 1.23 18.54
CA ASP A 566 8.05 0.62 18.51
C ASP A 566 7.65 0.19 17.12
N ASP A 567 8.06 0.88 16.06
CA ASP A 567 7.68 0.58 14.69
C ASP A 567 8.61 -0.43 13.99
N GLY A 568 9.66 -0.93 14.65
CA GLY A 568 10.54 -1.98 14.13
C GLY A 568 12.04 -1.72 14.34
N VAL A 569 12.87 -2.36 13.52
CA VAL A 569 14.33 -2.28 13.53
C VAL A 569 14.81 -1.22 12.53
N HIS A 570 15.71 -0.34 12.94
CA HIS A 570 16.19 0.78 12.11
C HIS A 570 17.71 0.78 12.02
N THR A 571 18.22 1.19 10.87
CA THR A 571 19.65 1.38 10.62
C THR A 571 19.84 2.56 9.66
N PRO A 572 20.96 3.32 9.74
CA PRO A 572 21.19 4.43 8.83
C PRO A 572 21.29 3.99 7.35
N PRO A 573 20.89 4.84 6.39
CA PRO A 573 20.85 4.49 4.98
C PRO A 573 22.25 4.45 4.36
N LEU A 574 22.40 3.74 3.25
CA LEU A 574 23.65 3.74 2.47
C LEU A 574 23.69 4.96 1.54
N ASP A 575 23.92 6.14 2.11
CA ASP A 575 23.99 7.43 1.40
C ASP A 575 25.43 7.89 1.09
N GLY A 576 26.39 6.99 1.24
CA GLY A 576 27.82 7.24 1.02
C GLY A 576 28.60 7.59 2.28
N ARG A 577 27.95 7.90 3.42
CA ARG A 577 28.63 8.28 4.67
C ARG A 577 29.05 7.11 5.56
N ILE A 578 28.50 5.92 5.31
CA ILE A 578 28.76 4.70 6.08
C ILE A 578 29.19 3.53 5.20
N LEU A 579 29.87 2.56 5.81
CA LEU A 579 30.33 1.36 5.10
C LEU A 579 29.14 0.42 4.78
N PRO A 580 28.98 -0.06 3.53
CA PRO A 580 28.11 -1.20 3.21
C PRO A 580 28.68 -2.49 3.84
N GLY A 581 28.38 -2.72 5.12
CA GLY A 581 28.87 -3.85 5.89
C GLY A 581 28.28 -5.18 5.42
N THR A 582 29.12 -6.20 5.18
CA THR A 582 28.63 -7.54 4.79
C THR A 582 27.69 -8.13 5.85
N ALA A 583 27.97 -7.93 7.14
CA ALA A 583 27.09 -8.40 8.21
C ALA A 583 25.76 -7.64 8.32
N ARG A 584 25.70 -6.37 7.86
CA ARG A 584 24.48 -5.55 7.85
C ARG A 584 23.38 -6.19 7.01
N ALA A 585 23.70 -6.62 5.79
CA ALA A 585 22.75 -7.26 4.89
C ALA A 585 22.13 -8.54 5.48
N VAL A 586 22.92 -9.33 6.22
CA VAL A 586 22.43 -10.54 6.88
C VAL A 586 21.46 -10.23 8.03
N VAL A 587 21.70 -9.16 8.79
CA VAL A 587 20.78 -8.73 9.84
C VAL A 587 19.48 -8.22 9.24
N ILE A 588 19.54 -7.42 8.17
CA ILE A 588 18.36 -6.93 7.46
C ILE A 588 17.52 -8.12 6.96
N GLU A 589 18.17 -9.13 6.39
CA GLU A 589 17.48 -10.34 5.93
C GLU A 589 16.95 -11.20 7.08
N ALA A 590 17.70 -11.33 8.17
CA ALA A 590 17.21 -12.01 9.38
C ALA A 590 16.00 -11.30 9.99
N ALA A 591 16.00 -9.97 10.04
CA ALA A 591 14.86 -9.19 10.52
C ALA A 591 13.62 -9.47 9.67
N ARG A 592 13.74 -9.45 8.35
CA ARG A 592 12.65 -9.79 7.41
C ARG A 592 12.13 -11.21 7.64
N ARG A 593 13.02 -12.21 7.71
CA ARG A 593 12.64 -13.62 7.96
C ARG A 593 11.92 -13.80 9.29
N HIS A 594 12.34 -13.11 10.34
CA HIS A 594 11.67 -13.15 11.65
C HIS A 594 10.38 -12.31 11.72
N GLY A 595 9.99 -11.64 10.63
CA GLY A 595 8.79 -10.81 10.55
C GLY A 595 8.94 -9.45 11.24
N PHE A 596 10.16 -8.96 11.46
CA PHE A 596 10.39 -7.63 11.99
C PHE A 596 10.46 -6.59 10.84
N PRO A 597 9.67 -5.50 10.92
CA PRO A 597 9.83 -4.37 10.03
C PRO A 597 11.25 -3.83 10.15
N ILE A 598 11.92 -3.63 9.03
CA ILE A 598 13.27 -3.08 8.96
C ILE A 598 13.24 -1.80 8.11
N ARG A 599 13.77 -0.70 8.64
CA ARG A 599 13.86 0.58 7.93
C ARG A 599 15.30 1.06 7.83
N GLU A 600 15.67 1.47 6.62
CA GLU A 600 16.92 2.18 6.36
C GLU A 600 16.60 3.68 6.33
N ARG A 601 16.85 4.40 7.41
CA ARG A 601 16.49 5.82 7.57
C ARG A 601 17.52 6.60 8.37
N SER A 602 17.63 7.90 8.12
CA SER A 602 18.38 8.79 9.02
C SER A 602 17.72 8.79 10.40
N MET A 603 18.55 8.73 11.44
CA MET A 603 18.15 8.82 12.84
C MET A 603 18.97 9.91 13.50
N ARG A 604 18.34 10.81 14.26
CA ARG A 604 19.03 11.75 15.11
C ARG A 604 19.45 11.09 16.42
N LEU A 605 20.55 11.55 16.98
CA LEU A 605 21.07 11.09 18.27
C LEU A 605 20.02 11.19 19.40
N SER A 606 19.20 12.24 19.40
CA SER A 606 18.13 12.45 20.40
C SER A 606 17.04 11.37 20.35
N GLU A 607 16.76 10.81 19.16
CA GLU A 607 15.76 9.75 18.99
C GLU A 607 16.17 8.47 19.70
N LEU A 608 17.47 8.20 19.85
CA LEU A 608 17.95 6.94 20.45
C LEU A 608 17.49 6.74 21.91
N SER A 609 17.11 7.82 22.60
CA SER A 609 16.49 7.74 23.94
C SER A 609 15.14 7.02 23.95
N GLN A 610 14.44 6.98 22.81
CA GLN A 610 13.14 6.32 22.63
C GLN A 610 13.29 4.87 22.13
N ALA A 611 14.50 4.44 21.75
CA ALA A 611 14.73 3.07 21.32
C ALA A 611 14.62 2.11 22.51
N SER A 612 13.96 0.98 22.31
CA SER A 612 13.78 -0.07 23.33
C SER A 612 15.01 -0.96 23.48
N GLU A 613 15.81 -1.09 22.42
CA GLU A 613 17.09 -1.78 22.42
C GLU A 613 17.99 -1.24 21.29
N ALA A 614 19.30 -1.39 21.45
CA ALA A 614 20.28 -1.12 20.40
C ALA A 614 21.28 -2.26 20.30
N PHE A 615 21.79 -2.49 19.10
CA PHE A 615 22.82 -3.48 18.85
C PHE A 615 23.68 -3.07 17.67
N ALA A 616 24.86 -3.66 17.57
CA ALA A 616 25.78 -3.41 16.47
C ALA A 616 26.23 -4.73 15.85
N VAL A 617 26.52 -4.70 14.55
CA VAL A 617 26.83 -5.91 13.79
C VAL A 617 28.13 -5.77 13.00
N ASN A 618 28.97 -6.80 13.09
CA ASN A 618 30.11 -6.97 12.20
C ASN A 618 30.35 -8.44 11.83
N ALA A 619 31.21 -8.65 10.83
CA ALA A 619 31.48 -9.98 10.28
C ALA A 619 32.24 -10.92 11.24
N LEU A 620 32.86 -10.39 12.31
CA LEU A 620 33.63 -11.20 13.26
C LEU A 620 32.77 -11.76 14.40
N ARG A 621 31.85 -10.93 14.91
CA ARG A 621 31.11 -11.21 16.14
C ARG A 621 29.60 -11.38 15.89
N GLY A 622 29.12 -11.11 14.69
CA GLY A 622 27.69 -11.08 14.40
C GLY A 622 27.04 -9.91 15.15
N ILE A 623 25.84 -10.16 15.70
CA ILE A 623 25.08 -9.19 16.49
C ILE A 623 25.64 -9.12 17.91
N VAL A 624 26.06 -7.94 18.34
CA VAL A 624 26.48 -7.64 19.71
C VAL A 624 25.54 -6.57 20.29
N PRO A 625 24.83 -6.83 21.40
CA PRO A 625 23.99 -5.84 22.05
C PRO A 625 24.78 -4.58 22.49
N VAL A 626 24.13 -3.44 22.54
CA VAL A 626 24.67 -2.21 23.13
C VAL A 626 23.92 -1.96 24.44
N SER A 627 24.65 -1.92 25.57
CA SER A 627 24.05 -1.71 26.90
C SER A 627 23.86 -0.24 27.24
N SER A 628 24.73 0.63 26.70
CA SER A 628 24.62 2.07 26.93
C SER A 628 25.33 2.88 25.87
N LEU A 629 24.81 4.09 25.66
CA LEU A 629 25.40 5.16 24.87
C LEU A 629 25.60 6.37 25.78
N GLY A 630 26.85 6.83 25.92
CA GLY A 630 27.27 7.86 26.87
C GLY A 630 26.35 9.08 26.90
N GLY A 631 25.64 9.28 28.02
CA GLY A 631 24.75 10.41 28.25
C GLY A 631 23.44 10.43 27.45
N VAL A 632 23.18 9.42 26.61
CA VAL A 632 22.00 9.38 25.71
C VAL A 632 20.97 8.35 26.15
N ALA A 633 21.39 7.09 26.32
CA ALA A 633 20.45 5.99 26.59
C ALA A 633 21.12 4.78 27.26
N ARG A 634 20.31 3.98 27.95
CA ARG A 634 20.69 2.66 28.49
C ARG A 634 19.63 1.65 28.08
N TRP A 635 20.06 0.49 27.62
CA TRP A 635 19.17 -0.53 27.07
C TRP A 635 19.29 -1.87 27.79
N PRO A 636 18.21 -2.67 27.85
CA PRO A 636 18.26 -4.03 28.33
C PRO A 636 19.15 -4.90 27.41
N VAL A 637 19.93 -5.80 28.01
CA VAL A 637 20.88 -6.65 27.28
C VAL A 637 20.70 -8.13 27.62
N PRO A 638 20.54 -9.00 26.61
CA PRO A 638 20.06 -8.69 25.26
C PRO A 638 18.54 -8.39 25.29
N GLY A 639 18.14 -7.34 24.57
CA GLY A 639 16.72 -7.08 24.30
C GLY A 639 16.04 -8.24 23.56
N PRO A 640 14.70 -8.34 23.61
CA PRO A 640 13.96 -9.46 23.04
C PRO A 640 14.08 -9.57 21.50
N VAL A 641 14.16 -8.46 20.76
CA VAL A 641 14.36 -8.48 19.30
C VAL A 641 15.78 -8.97 18.99
N THR A 642 16.78 -8.43 19.67
CA THR A 642 18.18 -8.86 19.57
C THR A 642 18.34 -10.36 19.89
N ARG A 643 17.63 -10.88 20.90
CA ARG A 643 17.61 -12.34 21.20
C ARG A 643 17.02 -13.14 20.05
N ARG A 644 15.91 -12.69 19.48
CA ARG A 644 15.27 -13.38 18.35
C ARG A 644 16.16 -13.38 17.11
N LEU A 645 16.77 -12.24 16.76
CA LEU A 645 17.70 -12.14 15.62
C LEU A 645 18.97 -12.99 15.78
N ARG A 646 19.39 -13.29 17.02
CA ARG A 646 20.53 -14.18 17.32
C ARG A 646 20.15 -15.66 17.40
N GLY A 647 18.87 -15.97 17.59
CA GLY A 647 18.37 -17.32 17.78
C GLY A 647 18.06 -18.03 16.46
N PRO A 648 17.79 -19.35 16.51
CA PRO A 648 17.23 -20.05 15.37
C PRO A 648 15.82 -19.52 15.05
N GLU A 649 15.43 -19.70 13.81
CA GLU A 649 14.06 -19.48 13.37
C GLU A 649 13.12 -20.42 14.14
N ARG A 650 12.01 -19.86 14.64
CA ARG A 650 10.97 -20.63 15.29
C ARG A 650 9.91 -20.94 14.26
N GLU A 651 9.38 -22.15 14.29
CA GLU A 651 8.21 -22.49 13.49
C GLU A 651 7.05 -21.54 13.84
N PRO A 652 6.24 -21.15 12.83
CA PRO A 652 5.07 -20.34 13.09
C PRO A 652 4.12 -21.08 14.04
N PRO A 653 3.38 -20.35 14.90
CA PRO A 653 2.46 -20.97 15.85
C PRO A 653 1.39 -21.79 15.10
N PRO A 654 0.98 -22.95 15.64
CA PRO A 654 0.01 -23.81 14.98
C PRO A 654 -1.35 -23.11 14.86
N VAL A 655 -1.80 -22.94 13.62
CA VAL A 655 -3.14 -22.47 13.28
C VAL A 655 -4.03 -23.70 13.10
N ALA A 656 -5.07 -23.84 13.91
CA ALA A 656 -5.99 -24.98 13.83
C ALA A 656 -7.35 -24.52 13.35
N ARG A 657 -7.97 -25.36 12.52
CA ARG A 657 -9.37 -25.20 12.14
C ARG A 657 -10.28 -25.52 13.33
N VAL A 658 -11.48 -24.95 13.28
CA VAL A 658 -12.56 -25.14 14.24
C VAL A 658 -13.76 -25.77 13.54
N GLU A 659 -14.57 -26.48 14.31
CA GLU A 659 -15.84 -27.07 13.89
C GLU A 659 -16.96 -26.48 14.77
N ASP A 660 -18.18 -26.43 14.24
CA ASP A 660 -19.38 -25.97 14.96
C ASP A 660 -19.29 -24.54 15.56
N VAL A 661 -18.42 -23.69 15.01
CA VAL A 661 -18.32 -22.28 15.42
C VAL A 661 -19.23 -21.41 14.56
N ARG A 662 -20.26 -20.82 15.19
CA ARG A 662 -21.13 -19.81 14.59
C ARG A 662 -20.77 -18.45 15.17
N LEU A 663 -20.11 -17.64 14.35
CA LEU A 663 -19.58 -16.34 14.72
C LEU A 663 -20.55 -15.23 14.29
N LEU A 664 -20.96 -14.39 15.24
CA LEU A 664 -21.57 -13.10 14.92
C LEU A 664 -20.46 -12.04 14.87
N VAL A 665 -20.42 -11.27 13.78
CA VAL A 665 -19.56 -10.10 13.64
C VAL A 665 -20.43 -8.85 13.64
N VAL A 666 -20.21 -7.96 14.60
CA VAL A 666 -20.79 -6.61 14.61
C VAL A 666 -19.81 -5.69 13.89
N ASP A 667 -20.22 -5.24 12.70
CA ASP A 667 -19.47 -4.39 11.79
C ASP A 667 -19.72 -2.91 12.10
N ASN A 668 -18.71 -2.21 12.62
CA ASN A 668 -18.72 -0.77 12.85
C ASN A 668 -18.35 0.04 11.59
N GLU A 669 -18.69 -0.47 10.40
CA GLU A 669 -18.50 0.18 9.10
C GLU A 669 -17.03 0.48 8.74
N ASP A 670 -16.14 -0.43 9.15
CA ASP A 670 -14.71 -0.34 8.87
C ASP A 670 -14.33 -0.91 7.49
N SER A 671 -13.21 -0.43 6.97
CA SER A 671 -12.64 -0.89 5.70
C SER A 671 -11.95 -2.25 5.75
N PHE A 672 -11.86 -2.92 6.91
CA PHE A 672 -11.09 -4.16 7.06
C PHE A 672 -11.89 -5.35 7.61
N VAL A 673 -13.17 -5.18 7.94
CA VAL A 673 -14.01 -6.21 8.60
C VAL A 673 -14.04 -7.53 7.85
N PHE A 674 -14.16 -7.53 6.52
CA PHE A 674 -14.23 -8.76 5.75
C PHE A 674 -12.89 -9.49 5.68
N ASN A 675 -11.76 -8.84 5.98
CA ASN A 675 -10.49 -9.56 6.17
C ASN A 675 -10.55 -10.44 7.43
N LEU A 676 -11.13 -9.95 8.54
CA LEU A 676 -11.39 -10.75 9.76
C LEU A 676 -12.36 -11.90 9.48
N VAL A 677 -13.45 -11.60 8.76
CA VAL A 677 -14.47 -12.59 8.38
C VAL A 677 -13.85 -13.69 7.52
N GLN A 678 -12.99 -13.34 6.56
CA GLN A 678 -12.31 -14.34 5.73
C GLN A 678 -11.37 -15.21 6.55
N TYR A 679 -10.59 -14.64 7.47
CA TYR A 679 -9.75 -15.43 8.38
C TYR A 679 -10.59 -16.40 9.23
N ALA A 680 -11.73 -15.96 9.76
CA ALA A 680 -12.62 -16.84 10.51
C ALA A 680 -13.19 -17.98 9.64
N ARG A 681 -13.62 -17.68 8.41
CA ARG A 681 -14.16 -18.68 7.47
C ARG A 681 -13.10 -19.68 7.00
N GLU A 682 -11.87 -19.23 6.76
CA GLU A 682 -10.71 -20.08 6.43
C GLU A 682 -10.41 -21.09 7.54
N LEU A 683 -10.65 -20.68 8.79
CA LEU A 683 -10.50 -21.51 9.97
C LEU A 683 -11.70 -22.43 10.20
N GLY A 684 -12.78 -22.33 9.43
CA GLY A 684 -13.95 -23.21 9.52
C GLY A 684 -15.15 -22.63 10.26
N ALA A 685 -15.10 -21.37 10.70
CA ALA A 685 -16.25 -20.72 11.33
C ALA A 685 -17.33 -20.31 10.31
N GLU A 686 -18.59 -20.50 10.66
CA GLU A 686 -19.74 -19.91 9.98
C GLU A 686 -19.94 -18.48 10.49
N ALA A 687 -19.52 -17.50 9.70
CA ALA A 687 -19.55 -16.08 10.10
C ALA A 687 -20.71 -15.32 9.46
N SER A 688 -21.56 -14.75 10.32
CA SER A 688 -22.62 -13.79 9.97
C SER A 688 -22.20 -12.38 10.37
N VAL A 689 -22.46 -11.40 9.51
CA VAL A 689 -22.08 -9.99 9.72
C VAL A 689 -23.32 -9.14 9.82
N VAL A 690 -23.39 -8.27 10.83
CA VAL A 690 -24.45 -7.27 11.02
C VAL A 690 -23.83 -5.91 11.26
N ARG A 691 -24.33 -4.85 10.61
CA ARG A 691 -23.86 -3.48 10.85
C ARG A 691 -24.26 -3.02 12.26
N SER A 692 -23.43 -2.23 12.92
CA SER A 692 -23.73 -1.68 14.25
C SER A 692 -24.84 -0.62 14.24
N THR A 693 -25.23 -0.15 13.05
CA THR A 693 -26.31 0.83 12.82
C THR A 693 -27.69 0.20 12.75
N VAL A 694 -27.80 -1.13 12.72
CA VAL A 694 -29.11 -1.84 12.73
C VAL A 694 -29.33 -2.54 14.07
N PRO A 695 -30.60 -2.87 14.44
CA PRO A 695 -30.87 -3.57 15.68
C PRO A 695 -30.12 -4.91 15.79
N LEU A 696 -29.55 -5.17 16.97
CA LEU A 696 -28.83 -6.41 17.26
C LEU A 696 -29.76 -7.63 17.13
N PRO A 697 -29.36 -8.69 16.41
CA PRO A 697 -30.12 -9.94 16.39
C PRO A 697 -30.04 -10.67 17.74
N ASP A 698 -30.94 -11.63 17.96
CA ASP A 698 -30.82 -12.55 19.08
C ASP A 698 -29.50 -13.33 18.97
N LEU A 699 -28.74 -13.37 20.08
CA LEU A 699 -27.50 -14.13 20.15
C LEU A 699 -27.75 -15.64 20.25
N ALA A 700 -29.00 -16.07 20.42
CA ALA A 700 -29.39 -17.47 20.42
C ALA A 700 -28.84 -18.20 19.18
N GLY A 701 -27.98 -19.18 19.43
CA GLY A 701 -27.34 -19.99 18.39
C GLY A 701 -25.92 -19.55 18.04
N PHE A 702 -25.51 -18.31 18.28
CA PHE A 702 -24.12 -17.92 18.10
C PHE A 702 -23.24 -18.48 19.23
N THR A 703 -22.04 -18.92 18.88
CA THR A 703 -21.05 -19.43 19.84
C THR A 703 -19.96 -18.41 20.15
N HIS A 704 -19.78 -17.40 19.29
CA HIS A 704 -18.76 -16.37 19.42
C HIS A 704 -19.29 -15.01 18.95
N LEU A 705 -18.80 -13.93 19.57
CA LEU A 705 -19.03 -12.56 19.14
C LEU A 705 -17.69 -11.88 18.81
N LEU A 706 -17.59 -11.27 17.62
CA LEU A 706 -16.51 -10.37 17.27
C LEU A 706 -17.08 -8.96 17.07
N VAL A 707 -16.51 -7.98 17.75
CA VAL A 707 -16.78 -6.56 17.53
C VAL A 707 -15.64 -5.98 16.69
N SER A 708 -15.97 -5.53 15.48
CA SER A 708 -14.97 -5.12 14.50
C SER A 708 -14.30 -3.78 14.86
N PRO A 709 -13.22 -3.42 14.15
CA PRO A 709 -12.76 -2.04 14.06
C PRO A 709 -13.86 -1.11 13.51
N GLY A 710 -13.64 0.19 13.58
CA GLY A 710 -14.53 1.23 13.07
C GLY A 710 -13.96 2.63 13.28
N PRO A 711 -14.55 3.65 12.65
CA PRO A 711 -14.23 5.05 12.89
C PRO A 711 -14.81 5.53 14.24
N GLY A 712 -14.29 6.65 14.73
CA GLY A 712 -14.85 7.38 15.87
C GLY A 712 -14.50 6.77 17.23
N ALA A 713 -15.25 7.20 18.25
CA ALA A 713 -15.07 6.75 19.64
C ALA A 713 -16.08 5.63 20.00
N PRO A 714 -15.84 4.86 21.07
CA PRO A 714 -16.76 3.80 21.50
C PRO A 714 -18.22 4.23 21.70
N LEU A 715 -18.45 5.48 22.10
CA LEU A 715 -19.79 6.06 22.26
C LEU A 715 -20.58 6.10 20.94
N ASP A 716 -19.90 6.17 19.81
CA ASP A 716 -20.48 6.23 18.47
C ASP A 716 -20.61 4.84 17.82
N ALA A 717 -20.17 3.78 18.50
CA ALA A 717 -20.10 2.40 17.96
C ALA A 717 -21.47 1.67 17.90
N GLY A 718 -22.57 2.41 17.80
CA GLY A 718 -23.92 1.87 17.63
C GLY A 718 -24.28 0.78 18.65
N THR A 719 -24.73 -0.38 18.17
CA THR A 719 -25.12 -1.51 19.02
C THR A 719 -23.95 -2.32 19.60
N SER A 720 -22.69 -1.92 19.36
CA SER A 720 -21.51 -2.72 19.78
C SER A 720 -21.45 -2.97 21.28
N ARG A 721 -21.68 -1.94 22.11
CA ARG A 721 -21.68 -2.10 23.58
C ARG A 721 -22.78 -3.06 24.05
N ALA A 722 -23.99 -2.91 23.52
CA ALA A 722 -25.11 -3.79 23.83
C ALA A 722 -24.85 -5.24 23.39
N ALA A 723 -24.11 -5.44 22.29
CA ALA A 723 -23.67 -6.76 21.84
C ALA A 723 -22.72 -7.41 22.85
N VAL A 724 -21.72 -6.66 23.35
CA VAL A 724 -20.80 -7.14 24.40
C VAL A 724 -21.57 -7.52 25.66
N GLU A 725 -22.46 -6.65 26.14
CA GLU A 725 -23.31 -6.91 27.31
C GLU A 725 -24.14 -8.19 27.15
N SER A 726 -24.78 -8.35 26.00
CA SER A 726 -25.61 -9.52 25.70
C SER A 726 -24.78 -10.81 25.60
N ALA A 727 -23.60 -10.76 24.99
CA ALA A 727 -22.71 -11.91 24.87
C ALA A 727 -22.15 -12.34 26.23
N VAL A 728 -21.77 -11.38 27.08
CA VAL A 728 -21.33 -11.66 28.46
C VAL A 728 -22.44 -12.34 29.26
N ALA A 729 -23.67 -11.80 29.21
CA ALA A 729 -24.82 -12.40 29.89
C ALA A 729 -25.12 -13.83 29.40
N ALA A 730 -24.86 -14.12 28.12
CA ALA A 730 -25.03 -15.43 27.51
C ALA A 730 -23.81 -16.36 27.68
N GLY A 731 -22.71 -15.92 28.27
CA GLY A 731 -21.48 -16.69 28.40
C GLY A 731 -20.73 -16.93 27.08
N VAL A 732 -21.04 -16.15 26.05
CA VAL A 732 -20.43 -16.20 24.70
C VAL A 732 -19.08 -15.47 24.71
N PRO A 733 -17.97 -16.09 24.28
CA PRO A 733 -16.68 -15.42 24.16
C PRO A 733 -16.73 -14.23 23.21
N VAL A 734 -16.12 -13.12 23.64
CA VAL A 734 -16.07 -11.86 22.89
C VAL A 734 -14.63 -11.51 22.52
N LEU A 735 -14.40 -11.15 21.26
CA LEU A 735 -13.19 -10.48 20.80
C LEU A 735 -13.51 -9.11 20.22
N GLY A 736 -12.91 -8.05 20.75
CA GLY A 736 -12.92 -6.72 20.15
C GLY A 736 -11.62 -6.43 19.41
N VAL A 737 -11.71 -5.82 18.24
CA VAL A 737 -10.54 -5.39 17.46
C VAL A 737 -10.59 -3.87 17.26
N CYS A 738 -9.50 -3.16 17.55
CA CYS A 738 -9.38 -1.70 17.45
C CYS A 738 -10.52 -0.95 18.15
N LEU A 739 -11.51 -0.37 17.43
CA LEU A 739 -12.69 0.22 18.05
C LEU A 739 -13.44 -0.78 18.95
N GLY A 740 -13.56 -2.05 18.53
CA GLY A 740 -14.14 -3.09 19.39
C GLY A 740 -13.33 -3.35 20.67
N HIS A 741 -12.01 -3.21 20.63
CA HIS A 741 -11.16 -3.26 21.82
C HIS A 741 -11.42 -2.06 22.74
N GLN A 742 -11.64 -0.88 22.17
CA GLN A 742 -11.95 0.35 22.91
C GLN A 742 -13.34 0.29 23.55
N VAL A 743 -14.35 -0.22 22.84
CA VAL A 743 -15.69 -0.53 23.39
C VAL A 743 -15.60 -1.47 24.58
N ILE A 744 -14.78 -2.51 24.48
CA ILE A 744 -14.53 -3.41 25.61
C ILE A 744 -13.84 -2.68 26.76
N GLY A 745 -12.82 -1.86 26.47
CA GLY A 745 -12.11 -1.07 27.47
C GLY A 745 -13.06 -0.22 28.32
N GLU A 746 -13.97 0.53 27.68
CA GLU A 746 -14.98 1.33 28.38
C GLU A 746 -16.03 0.46 29.08
N PHE A 747 -16.49 -0.63 28.46
CA PHE A 747 -17.41 -1.58 29.10
C PHE A 747 -16.84 -2.14 30.41
N LEU A 748 -15.53 -2.35 30.47
CA LEU A 748 -14.82 -2.82 31.66
C LEU A 748 -14.44 -1.70 32.63
N GLY A 749 -14.78 -0.44 32.35
CA GLY A 749 -14.54 0.70 33.25
C GLY A 749 -13.25 1.47 33.02
N GLY A 750 -12.54 1.24 31.92
CA GLY A 750 -11.41 2.06 31.48
C GLY A 750 -11.83 3.36 30.78
N THR A 751 -10.85 4.19 30.44
CA THR A 751 -11.05 5.43 29.67
C THR A 751 -10.45 5.29 28.28
N VAL A 752 -11.01 6.02 27.29
CA VAL A 752 -10.44 6.13 25.94
C VAL A 752 -9.99 7.56 25.71
N ARG A 753 -8.72 7.71 25.33
CA ARG A 753 -8.09 9.01 25.10
C ARG A 753 -7.35 9.05 23.78
N ARG A 754 -7.04 10.25 23.32
CA ARG A 754 -6.21 10.49 22.15
C ARG A 754 -4.76 10.03 22.39
N ALA A 755 -4.16 9.53 21.32
CA ALA A 755 -2.75 9.21 21.19
C ALA A 755 -2.25 9.70 19.82
N ASP A 756 -0.93 9.67 19.62
CA ASP A 756 -0.35 10.02 18.33
C ASP A 756 -0.91 9.08 17.23
N PRO A 757 -1.48 9.62 16.13
CA PRO A 757 -2.08 8.83 15.08
C PRO A 757 -1.05 7.93 14.40
N VAL A 758 -1.35 6.63 14.33
CA VAL A 758 -0.54 5.66 13.61
C VAL A 758 -1.45 4.80 12.74
N HIS A 759 -1.36 5.03 11.42
CA HIS A 759 -2.17 4.36 10.40
C HIS A 759 -1.30 3.77 9.32
N GLY A 760 -1.49 2.49 8.97
CA GLY A 760 -0.70 1.81 7.93
C GLY A 760 0.75 1.55 8.33
N HIS A 761 1.03 1.53 9.64
CA HIS A 761 2.37 1.28 10.16
C HIS A 761 2.37 0.05 11.06
N PRO A 762 3.43 -0.78 10.98
CA PRO A 762 3.60 -1.87 11.93
C PRO A 762 4.12 -1.33 13.26
N ALA A 763 3.75 -2.00 14.35
CA ALA A 763 4.32 -1.84 15.67
C ALA A 763 4.69 -3.19 16.29
N LEU A 764 5.70 -3.19 17.14
CA LEU A 764 6.15 -4.33 17.92
C LEU A 764 5.28 -4.47 19.16
N VAL A 765 4.55 -5.58 19.22
CA VAL A 765 3.64 -5.91 20.32
C VAL A 765 4.33 -6.90 21.25
N HIS A 766 4.54 -6.48 22.50
CA HIS A 766 5.13 -7.26 23.57
C HIS A 766 4.02 -7.87 24.44
N HIS A 767 4.11 -9.16 24.74
CA HIS A 767 3.13 -9.90 25.54
C HIS A 767 3.76 -11.08 26.29
N GLU A 768 3.00 -11.65 27.24
CA GLU A 768 3.38 -12.84 28.02
C GLU A 768 2.66 -14.12 27.56
N GLY A 769 1.82 -14.03 26.54
CA GLY A 769 1.16 -15.19 25.92
C GLY A 769 -0.18 -15.54 26.55
N ALA A 770 -0.84 -14.57 27.17
CA ALA A 770 -2.18 -14.73 27.71
C ALA A 770 -3.24 -14.72 26.60
N GLY A 771 -4.30 -15.50 26.81
CA GLY A 771 -5.53 -15.42 26.03
C GLY A 771 -5.33 -15.64 24.52
N VAL A 772 -5.81 -14.71 23.70
CA VAL A 772 -5.69 -14.78 22.23
C VAL A 772 -4.23 -14.71 21.73
N LEU A 773 -3.28 -14.37 22.59
CA LEU A 773 -1.85 -14.30 22.28
C LEU A 773 -1.08 -15.58 22.68
N ALA A 774 -1.79 -16.61 23.12
CA ALA A 774 -1.18 -17.87 23.53
C ALA A 774 -0.35 -18.51 22.40
N GLY A 775 0.88 -18.89 22.73
CA GLY A 775 1.82 -19.53 21.81
C GLY A 775 2.48 -18.61 20.78
N LEU A 776 2.13 -17.32 20.74
CA LEU A 776 2.73 -16.35 19.81
C LEU A 776 4.13 -15.89 20.28
N PRO A 777 5.02 -15.50 19.35
CA PRO A 777 6.34 -14.98 19.72
C PRO A 777 6.25 -13.52 20.21
N THR A 778 7.08 -13.16 21.19
CA THR A 778 7.14 -11.81 21.76
C THR A 778 8.52 -11.16 21.57
N PRO A 779 8.60 -9.91 21.06
CA PRO A 779 7.50 -9.21 20.40
C PRO A 779 7.20 -9.80 19.01
N PHE A 780 6.04 -9.48 18.45
CA PHE A 780 5.73 -9.67 17.04
C PHE A 780 5.24 -8.37 16.40
N ALA A 781 5.26 -8.29 15.07
CA ALA A 781 4.81 -7.11 14.34
C ALA A 781 3.29 -7.15 14.10
N ALA A 782 2.61 -6.08 14.45
CA ALA A 782 1.17 -5.91 14.26
C ALA A 782 0.83 -4.54 13.69
N ALA A 783 -0.16 -4.47 12.80
CA ALA A 783 -0.61 -3.25 12.17
C ALA A 783 -1.37 -2.34 13.14
N ARG A 784 -1.09 -1.04 13.08
CA ARG A 784 -1.84 0.00 13.79
C ARG A 784 -2.62 0.86 12.79
N TYR A 785 -3.89 1.08 13.12
CA TYR A 785 -4.80 2.03 12.46
C TYR A 785 -5.64 2.77 13.50
N HIS A 786 -5.00 3.45 14.45
CA HIS A 786 -5.75 4.10 15.53
C HIS A 786 -5.11 5.42 15.98
N SER A 787 -5.99 6.37 16.30
CA SER A 787 -5.70 7.66 16.97
C SER A 787 -6.13 7.68 18.43
N LEU A 788 -6.87 6.64 18.86
CA LEU A 788 -7.38 6.49 20.22
C LEU A 788 -6.77 5.25 20.88
N VAL A 789 -6.62 5.28 22.20
CA VAL A 789 -6.10 4.17 23.02
C VAL A 789 -6.87 4.06 24.33
N VAL A 790 -6.95 2.84 24.86
CA VAL A 790 -7.51 2.55 26.17
C VAL A 790 -6.48 2.81 27.27
N ASP A 791 -6.91 3.43 28.36
CA ASP A 791 -6.11 3.69 29.57
C ASP A 791 -6.98 3.52 30.84
N ASP A 792 -6.38 3.76 32.02
CA ASP A 792 -7.07 3.79 33.32
C ASP A 792 -7.95 2.56 33.62
N LEU A 793 -7.51 1.37 33.20
CA LEU A 793 -8.26 0.12 33.39
C LEU A 793 -8.27 -0.34 34.87
N PRO A 794 -9.40 -0.87 35.37
CA PRO A 794 -9.47 -1.46 36.71
C PRO A 794 -8.52 -2.65 36.91
N GLU A 795 -8.16 -2.95 38.17
CA GLU A 795 -7.22 -4.02 38.51
C GLU A 795 -7.72 -5.42 38.09
N GLU A 796 -9.04 -5.62 37.95
CA GLU A 796 -9.59 -6.90 37.48
C GLU A 796 -9.34 -7.16 35.98
N VAL A 797 -8.96 -6.13 35.22
CA VAL A 797 -8.66 -6.24 33.79
C VAL A 797 -7.17 -6.53 33.58
N GLU A 798 -6.89 -7.70 33.04
CA GLU A 798 -5.54 -8.12 32.69
C GLU A 798 -5.11 -7.42 31.39
N ILE A 799 -4.04 -6.62 31.45
CA ILE A 799 -3.40 -6.06 30.24
C ILE A 799 -2.47 -7.11 29.65
N THR A 800 -2.84 -7.66 28.50
CA THR A 800 -2.18 -8.82 27.91
C THR A 800 -1.07 -8.46 26.93
N ALA A 801 -1.05 -7.23 26.41
CA ALA A 801 0.01 -6.76 25.51
C ALA A 801 0.22 -5.25 25.53
N ARG A 802 1.45 -4.81 25.23
CA ARG A 802 1.84 -3.39 25.10
C ARG A 802 2.88 -3.14 24.00
N THR A 803 3.01 -1.90 23.53
CA THR A 803 4.23 -1.43 22.86
C THR A 803 5.36 -1.20 23.86
N ALA A 804 6.60 -0.97 23.42
CA ALA A 804 7.70 -0.65 24.35
C ALA A 804 7.51 0.73 25.00
N SER A 805 6.84 1.68 24.32
CA SER A 805 6.40 2.95 24.90
C SER A 805 5.24 2.84 25.89
N GLY A 806 4.65 1.65 26.07
CA GLY A 806 3.63 1.37 27.08
C GLY A 806 2.18 1.47 26.61
N ILE A 807 1.91 1.74 25.32
CA ILE A 807 0.55 1.76 24.76
C ILE A 807 -0.08 0.38 24.94
N VAL A 808 -1.30 0.32 25.48
CA VAL A 808 -2.07 -0.92 25.64
C VAL A 808 -2.44 -1.46 24.26
N MET A 809 -1.99 -2.69 23.98
CA MET A 809 -2.24 -3.37 22.70
C MET A 809 -3.15 -4.60 22.85
N GLY A 810 -3.37 -5.07 24.08
CA GLY A 810 -4.25 -6.18 24.39
C GLY A 810 -4.76 -6.12 25.82
N LEU A 811 -6.02 -6.50 26.02
CA LEU A 811 -6.65 -6.59 27.33
C LEU A 811 -7.55 -7.83 27.43
N ARG A 812 -7.86 -8.24 28.66
CA ARG A 812 -8.64 -9.44 28.95
C ARG A 812 -9.36 -9.34 30.29
N HIS A 813 -10.61 -9.76 30.31
CA HIS A 813 -11.31 -10.11 31.55
C HIS A 813 -11.66 -11.60 31.54
N ALA A 814 -10.80 -12.40 32.18
CA ALA A 814 -10.92 -13.85 32.21
C ALA A 814 -12.25 -14.34 32.79
N GLY A 815 -12.84 -13.62 33.76
CA GLY A 815 -14.15 -13.96 34.36
C GLY A 815 -15.37 -13.73 33.47
N LEU A 816 -15.30 -12.80 32.51
CA LEU A 816 -16.41 -12.47 31.61
C LEU A 816 -16.26 -13.11 30.22
N GLY A 817 -15.04 -13.52 29.85
CA GLY A 817 -14.79 -14.13 28.54
C GLY A 817 -14.60 -13.11 27.44
N VAL A 818 -14.18 -11.91 27.83
CA VAL A 818 -14.01 -10.76 26.96
C VAL A 818 -12.53 -10.48 26.79
N GLU A 819 -12.08 -10.34 25.55
CA GLU A 819 -10.73 -9.92 25.19
C GLU A 819 -10.76 -8.90 24.06
N GLY A 820 -9.77 -8.03 24.02
CA GLY A 820 -9.63 -7.05 22.96
C GLY A 820 -8.19 -6.87 22.53
N VAL A 821 -7.96 -6.64 21.24
CA VAL A 821 -6.67 -6.24 20.68
C VAL A 821 -6.78 -4.90 19.96
N GLN A 822 -5.87 -3.97 20.25
CA GLN A 822 -5.88 -2.64 19.64
C GLN A 822 -5.33 -2.65 18.20
N PHE A 823 -4.41 -3.58 17.90
CA PHE A 823 -3.89 -3.80 16.56
C PHE A 823 -4.87 -4.58 15.69
N HIS A 824 -4.63 -4.57 14.38
CA HIS A 824 -5.47 -5.24 13.39
C HIS A 824 -4.87 -6.59 12.99
N PRO A 825 -5.33 -7.73 13.55
CA PRO A 825 -4.81 -9.05 13.20
C PRO A 825 -5.00 -9.39 11.73
N GLU A 826 -6.01 -8.82 11.06
CA GLU A 826 -6.37 -9.09 9.67
C GLU A 826 -5.50 -8.38 8.63
N SER A 827 -4.71 -7.38 9.04
CA SER A 827 -3.87 -6.59 8.14
C SER A 827 -2.69 -7.39 7.59
N ILE A 828 -2.30 -7.09 6.35
CA ILE A 828 -1.09 -7.65 5.73
C ILE A 828 0.22 -7.32 6.50
N LEU A 829 0.21 -6.32 7.38
CA LEU A 829 1.36 -5.98 8.23
C LEU A 829 1.45 -6.80 9.52
N THR A 830 0.43 -7.60 9.86
CA THR A 830 0.42 -8.39 11.10
C THR A 830 0.89 -9.82 10.84
N SER A 831 2.00 -10.22 11.47
CA SER A 831 2.66 -11.50 11.16
C SER A 831 1.94 -12.76 11.68
N HIS A 832 1.04 -12.62 12.66
CA HIS A 832 0.38 -13.75 13.34
C HIS A 832 -1.14 -13.59 13.47
N GLY A 833 -1.75 -12.88 12.53
CA GLY A 833 -3.20 -12.62 12.48
C GLY A 833 -4.08 -13.84 12.63
N HIS A 834 -3.92 -14.82 11.73
CA HIS A 834 -4.67 -16.08 11.76
C HIS A 834 -4.54 -16.83 13.09
N ALA A 835 -3.38 -16.78 13.74
CA ALA A 835 -3.18 -17.47 15.01
C ALA A 835 -3.95 -16.78 16.16
N VAL A 836 -4.04 -15.44 16.16
CA VAL A 836 -4.89 -14.68 17.10
C VAL A 836 -6.35 -15.07 16.94
N ILE A 837 -6.86 -15.08 15.70
CA ILE A 837 -8.25 -15.46 15.41
C ILE A 837 -8.50 -16.93 15.75
N SER A 838 -7.56 -17.83 15.42
CA SER A 838 -7.66 -19.25 15.78
C SER A 838 -7.69 -19.48 17.30
N ASN A 839 -6.88 -18.75 18.07
CA ASN A 839 -6.92 -18.79 19.54
C ASN A 839 -8.26 -18.31 20.10
N PHE A 840 -8.88 -17.32 19.47
CA PHE A 840 -10.20 -16.83 19.85
C PHE A 840 -11.29 -17.87 19.57
N LEU A 841 -11.37 -18.41 18.35
CA LEU A 841 -12.44 -19.33 17.92
C LEU A 841 -12.39 -20.70 18.63
N ARG A 842 -11.26 -21.06 19.23
CA ARG A 842 -11.11 -22.30 20.03
C ARG A 842 -11.66 -22.19 21.46
N ARG A 843 -12.22 -21.04 21.84
CA ARG A 843 -12.70 -20.82 23.21
C ARG A 843 -14.06 -21.47 23.43
N PRO A 844 -14.25 -22.12 24.58
CA PRO A 844 -15.56 -22.69 24.90
C PRO A 844 -16.55 -21.59 25.30
N VAL A 845 -17.82 -21.80 24.94
CA VAL A 845 -18.95 -21.10 25.55
C VAL A 845 -19.04 -21.47 27.02
N ARG A 846 -19.27 -20.49 27.89
CA ARG A 846 -19.28 -20.67 29.34
C ARG A 846 -20.66 -21.13 29.82
N SER A 847 -20.67 -21.99 30.84
CA SER A 847 -21.90 -22.45 31.47
C SER A 847 -22.26 -21.58 32.69
N GLY A 848 -23.44 -20.96 32.66
CA GLY A 848 -24.03 -20.22 33.79
C GLY A 848 -24.13 -18.69 33.59
N PRO A 849 -25.08 -18.01 34.25
CA PRO A 849 -25.21 -16.56 34.15
C PRO A 849 -23.99 -15.86 34.79
N VAL A 850 -23.44 -14.87 34.08
CA VAL A 850 -22.31 -14.05 34.54
C VAL A 850 -22.84 -12.64 34.82
N ASP A 851 -22.66 -12.15 36.05
CA ASP A 851 -23.07 -10.79 36.41
C ASP A 851 -22.17 -9.76 35.69
N SER A 852 -22.78 -8.80 34.98
CA SER A 852 -22.07 -7.70 34.32
C SER A 852 -21.51 -6.70 35.35
N PRO A 853 -20.33 -6.10 35.12
CA PRO A 853 -19.82 -5.02 35.97
C PRO A 853 -20.83 -3.87 36.00
N ARG A 854 -21.22 -3.42 37.20
CA ARG A 854 -22.17 -2.31 37.36
C ARG A 854 -21.51 -1.02 36.93
N ALA A 855 -22.07 -0.33 35.92
CA ALA A 855 -21.65 1.01 35.53
C ALA A 855 -21.82 1.97 36.73
N GLY A 856 -20.71 2.57 37.17
CA GLY A 856 -20.66 3.63 38.17
C GLY A 856 -20.72 5.01 37.54
#